data_AF-A0A067SQX6-F1
#
_entry.id   AF-A0A067SQX6-F1
#
_cell.length_a   1.000
_cell.length_b   1.000
_cell.length_c   1.000
_cell.angle_alpha   90.00
_cell.angle_beta   90.00
_cell.angle_gamma   90.00
#
_symmetry.space_group_name_H-M   'P 1'
#
loop_
_entity.id
_entity.type
_entity.pdbx_description
1 polymer ?
#
loop_
_entity_poly.entity_id
_entity_poly.type
_entity_poly.pdbx_seq_one_letter_code
_entity_poly.pdbx_strand_id
1 'polypeptide(L)'
;MPQVICTCYYCCKKTVVVNGVSQPGSKVDSSTRLRHEKKDRSSRSQSPSAARQNQAGPSPAENPGQHQAIQIILTTTLILVQAALAASGFNVTIPGIKIPNDIRTAYKICSIEPEIQHIICCPQCFSIVPRPIPWRCQWKASPRSRACNTDLWKLRGTGAGPKWVPQCLFTMQSFDSWLRFFLSRRVIEENLEQTFHRHRTARQSAAFGSTMHDVQDSPAWQGLYDSVQSPYHLTFAIYIDWFNPYTNRIAGKTVSAGTIMLYCLNLPPHLRYRIENMFVIGITPTPHAPDIITISHLLDPIMTAVLKYASTPGESVPTSKHPDGTPIVVKVVPLVADLEANKKASGFLSHSATFYCSFCYSKKSDVENLDIRSWTLRTGAEVRSQANIWLGKITKAERAAEETKTGVRWSAFHRLPYWDPVDHNILGPMHNWNDGVLQNHLRLLWGVGRDTKEEQKQKEIEVEDRWTATDISESASELEELRQEAAEHSAEAALAMEQMIPPNSLSPSPLNNPLSPSTPTQALMSHDFDMHDINDQDYIPPVSLDSPPFDFTSSQLQAIRTGIRDVSLPTWVQRPPTNLGEAQHGKLKAYEYLTLFIWIFPLIIPEIWYSIQASDHDHDQLECFHHLVSATNIVSSFTTSFAKADKYTHHYTHYRILIQKLFPHFPSKPNHHYAMHNGNLMKRWGPLPCLSENFGERVNGMLQRINTNSRLNDLDLTMLRQISRRGRLEAKLHDGADKASKKLAPILDPPSLFDSKSHDGLWMIKASALNDSEYDTLLSYLHQTGRPYRRWDSLPHPDGSLVLRTTVARPRQIVWNNHTFSCQKSHKGNSAIYFFDPTTQSRRTGFIEKIWELPLDNILRIFVVVRAHQILPPDIEAKAPFLHYSGFQTRILYSQPSNELIIIEPIHIITHLTTLERPTGTYGINCPTLVVCWALDRGQQH
;
A
#
# COMPACT_ATOMS: atom_id res chain seq x y z
N MET A 1 35.29 0.90 50.32
CA MET A 1 34.88 -0.47 49.93
C MET A 1 36.10 -1.24 49.46
N PRO A 2 36.18 -2.57 49.66
CA PRO A 2 37.25 -3.38 49.09
C PRO A 2 37.18 -3.33 47.55
N GLN A 3 38.33 -3.17 46.89
CA GLN A 3 38.41 -3.23 45.42
C GLN A 3 38.46 -4.69 44.96
N VAL A 4 37.61 -5.02 43.99
CA VAL A 4 37.51 -6.32 43.34
C VAL A 4 37.98 -6.24 41.90
N ILE A 5 38.51 -7.34 41.36
CA ILE A 5 38.91 -7.40 39.95
C ILE A 5 37.66 -7.61 39.10
N CYS A 6 37.45 -6.75 38.11
CA CYS A 6 36.47 -6.97 37.04
C CYS A 6 37.20 -7.41 35.77
N THR A 7 36.72 -8.51 35.17
CA THR A 7 37.31 -9.17 33.98
C THR A 7 36.37 -9.14 32.77
N CYS A 8 35.37 -8.26 32.77
CA CYS A 8 34.42 -8.10 31.66
C CYS A 8 35.11 -7.68 30.35
N TYR A 9 34.40 -7.80 29.22
CA TYR A 9 34.90 -7.46 27.87
C TYR A 9 35.59 -6.07 27.73
N TYR A 10 35.22 -5.10 28.57
CA TYR A 10 35.82 -3.77 28.59
C TYR A 10 37.05 -3.67 29.52
N CYS A 11 37.09 -4.46 30.60
CA CYS A 11 38.16 -4.43 31.60
C CYS A 11 39.29 -5.44 31.32
N CYS A 12 39.01 -6.56 30.63
CA CYS A 12 40.01 -7.57 30.26
C CYS A 12 41.07 -7.07 29.26
N LYS A 13 40.86 -5.89 28.66
CA LYS A 13 41.83 -5.19 27.79
C LYS A 13 42.92 -4.43 28.57
N LYS A 14 42.87 -4.47 29.90
CA LYS A 14 43.90 -3.98 30.81
C LYS A 14 44.43 -5.17 31.63
N THR A 15 45.57 -5.00 32.27
CA THR A 15 46.22 -6.05 33.07
C THR A 15 46.48 -5.54 34.48
N VAL A 16 46.29 -6.40 35.49
CA VAL A 16 46.48 -6.10 36.91
C VAL A 16 47.36 -7.17 37.53
N VAL A 17 48.38 -6.75 38.28
CA VAL A 17 49.17 -7.66 39.11
C VAL A 17 48.47 -7.85 40.46
N VAL A 18 48.28 -9.11 40.87
CA VAL A 18 47.82 -9.51 42.20
C VAL A 18 48.68 -10.67 42.68
N ASN A 19 49.22 -10.56 43.89
CA ASN A 19 50.10 -11.56 44.52
C ASN A 19 51.26 -11.99 43.60
N GLY A 20 51.88 -11.01 42.91
CA GLY A 20 52.97 -11.23 41.94
C GLY A 20 52.54 -11.70 40.55
N VAL A 21 51.32 -12.21 40.37
CA VAL A 21 50.82 -12.73 39.09
C VAL A 21 50.07 -11.65 38.30
N SER A 22 50.44 -11.47 37.04
CA SER A 22 49.81 -10.51 36.12
C SER A 22 48.63 -11.15 35.38
N GLN A 23 47.42 -10.59 35.50
CA GLN A 23 46.20 -11.16 34.92
C GLN A 23 45.29 -10.08 34.28
N PRO A 24 44.56 -10.40 33.20
CA PRO A 24 43.71 -9.44 32.49
C PRO A 24 42.49 -9.03 33.34
N GLY A 25 42.24 -7.74 33.47
CA GLY A 25 41.15 -7.17 34.25
C GLY A 25 41.42 -5.73 34.71
N SER A 26 40.61 -5.24 35.64
CA SER A 26 40.80 -3.93 36.30
C SER A 26 40.28 -3.97 37.74
N LYS A 27 41.01 -3.36 38.68
CA LYS A 27 40.50 -3.15 40.05
C LYS A 27 39.42 -2.07 40.02
N VAL A 28 38.24 -2.38 40.55
CA VAL A 28 37.06 -1.50 40.65
C VAL A 28 36.33 -1.78 41.96
N ASP A 29 35.39 -0.93 42.38
CA ASP A 29 34.49 -1.27 43.48
C ASP A 29 33.41 -2.28 43.06
N SER A 30 32.77 -2.90 44.04
CA SER A 30 31.73 -3.92 43.83
C SER A 30 30.51 -3.42 43.02
N SER A 31 30.10 -2.15 43.17
CA SER A 31 28.96 -1.58 42.43
C SER A 31 29.29 -1.33 40.96
N THR A 32 30.53 -0.96 40.67
CA THR A 32 31.04 -0.79 39.30
C THR A 32 31.23 -2.15 38.64
N ARG A 33 31.76 -3.15 39.37
CA ARG A 33 31.81 -4.54 38.88
C ARG A 33 30.43 -5.07 38.50
N LEU A 34 29.41 -4.91 39.36
CA LEU A 34 28.04 -5.35 39.06
C LEU A 34 27.43 -4.63 37.85
N ARG A 35 27.65 -3.32 37.70
CA ARG A 35 27.24 -2.56 36.50
C ARG A 35 27.95 -3.06 35.24
N HIS A 36 29.24 -3.39 35.34
CA HIS A 36 30.03 -3.94 34.23
C HIS A 36 29.57 -5.35 33.83
N GLU A 37 29.29 -6.24 34.79
CA GLU A 37 28.78 -7.59 34.53
C GLU A 37 27.38 -7.56 33.90
N LYS A 38 26.49 -6.68 34.37
CA LYS A 38 25.16 -6.48 33.77
C LYS A 38 25.26 -6.01 32.31
N LYS A 39 26.24 -5.14 31.98
CA LYS A 39 26.49 -4.64 30.62
C LYS A 39 27.21 -5.65 29.71
N ASP A 40 28.11 -6.49 30.25
CA ASP A 40 28.74 -7.59 29.51
C ASP A 40 27.70 -8.68 29.17
N ARG A 41 26.81 -9.04 30.11
CA ARG A 41 25.67 -9.93 29.83
C ARG A 41 24.81 -9.40 28.68
N SER A 42 24.47 -8.10 28.66
CA SER A 42 23.65 -7.52 27.57
C SER A 42 24.36 -7.43 26.21
N SER A 43 25.70 -7.50 26.17
CA SER A 43 26.47 -7.58 24.91
C SER A 43 26.72 -9.02 24.47
N ARG A 44 26.85 -9.97 25.40
CA ARG A 44 26.91 -11.41 25.07
C ARG A 44 25.56 -11.99 24.63
N SER A 45 24.45 -11.48 25.14
CA SER A 45 23.10 -11.85 24.65
C SER A 45 22.77 -11.29 23.26
N GLN A 46 23.73 -10.69 22.55
CA GLN A 46 23.61 -10.24 21.16
C GLN A 46 24.40 -11.13 20.17
N SER A 47 24.86 -12.32 20.58
CA SER A 47 25.30 -13.36 19.64
C SER A 47 24.09 -14.10 19.05
N PRO A 48 23.80 -14.00 17.73
CA PRO A 48 22.58 -14.57 17.15
C PRO A 48 22.73 -16.07 16.87
N SER A 49 21.84 -16.89 17.45
CA SER A 49 21.68 -18.29 17.06
C SER A 49 20.93 -18.43 15.72
N ALA A 50 21.51 -19.17 14.80
CA ALA A 50 20.85 -19.95 13.73
C ALA A 50 19.68 -19.33 12.92
N ALA A 51 19.61 -18.01 12.73
CA ALA A 51 18.56 -17.35 11.93
C ALA A 51 19.11 -16.27 10.96
N ARG A 52 20.35 -16.43 10.47
CA ARG A 52 21.00 -15.49 9.54
C ARG A 52 21.72 -16.18 8.37
N GLN A 53 20.90 -16.68 7.45
CA GLN A 53 21.22 -16.62 6.02
C GLN A 53 20.10 -15.79 5.36
N ASN A 54 20.38 -15.11 4.24
CA ASN A 54 19.48 -14.15 3.59
C ASN A 54 19.16 -12.85 4.39
N GLN A 55 20.12 -12.35 5.17
CA GLN A 55 20.22 -10.90 5.40
C GLN A 55 21.49 -10.40 4.71
N ALA A 56 21.32 -9.55 3.68
CA ALA A 56 22.43 -8.78 3.13
C ALA A 56 23.03 -7.90 4.23
N GLY A 57 24.35 -7.72 4.21
CA GLY A 57 25.05 -6.89 5.19
C GLY A 57 24.63 -5.41 5.13
N PRO A 58 25.06 -4.58 6.10
CA PRO A 58 24.92 -3.14 5.96
C PRO A 58 25.56 -2.71 4.63
N SER A 59 24.83 -1.90 3.84
CA SER A 59 25.35 -1.36 2.58
C SER A 59 26.72 -0.75 2.84
N PRO A 60 27.79 -1.15 2.11
CA PRO A 60 29.09 -0.53 2.30
C PRO A 60 28.97 0.96 2.00
N ALA A 61 29.67 1.78 2.79
CA ALA A 61 30.00 3.13 2.33
C ALA A 61 30.82 2.96 1.05
N GLU A 62 30.35 3.57 -0.05
CA GLU A 62 30.85 3.32 -1.41
C GLU A 62 32.37 3.51 -1.49
N ASN A 63 33.10 2.40 -1.54
CA ASN A 63 34.55 2.40 -1.47
C ASN A 63 35.12 2.52 -2.90
N PRO A 64 35.80 3.63 -3.28
CA PRO A 64 36.17 3.90 -4.67
C PRO A 64 37.01 2.78 -5.33
N GLY A 65 37.76 2.03 -4.52
CA GLY A 65 38.53 0.87 -4.96
C GLY A 65 37.70 -0.24 -5.61
N GLN A 66 36.39 -0.37 -5.34
CA GLN A 66 35.55 -1.38 -6.00
C GLN A 66 35.29 -1.06 -7.47
N HIS A 67 35.00 0.20 -7.81
CA HIS A 67 34.83 0.63 -9.21
C HIS A 67 36.15 0.51 -9.98
N GLN A 68 37.26 0.92 -9.35
CA GLN A 68 38.60 0.77 -9.90
C GLN A 68 38.97 -0.70 -10.12
N ALA A 69 38.70 -1.59 -9.17
CA ALA A 69 38.97 -3.03 -9.32
C ALA A 69 38.18 -3.65 -10.48
N ILE A 70 36.88 -3.35 -10.61
CA ILE A 70 36.05 -3.83 -11.73
C ILE A 70 36.58 -3.28 -13.07
N GLN A 71 36.98 -2.00 -13.12
CA GLN A 71 37.54 -1.39 -14.33
C GLN A 71 38.90 -1.99 -14.70
N ILE A 72 39.77 -2.27 -13.73
CA ILE A 72 41.05 -2.96 -13.94
C ILE A 72 40.80 -4.37 -14.49
N ILE A 73 39.94 -5.16 -13.83
CA ILE A 73 39.59 -6.52 -14.26
C ILE A 73 39.07 -6.53 -15.71
N LEU A 74 38.11 -5.66 -16.05
CA LEU A 74 37.57 -5.57 -17.40
C LEU A 74 38.64 -5.11 -18.40
N THR A 75 39.43 -4.10 -18.08
CA THR A 75 40.50 -3.59 -18.97
C THR A 75 41.54 -4.67 -19.23
N THR A 76 42.02 -5.37 -18.21
CA THR A 76 42.96 -6.50 -18.34
C THR A 76 42.34 -7.65 -19.15
N THR A 77 41.07 -7.99 -18.92
CA THR A 77 40.38 -9.05 -19.68
C THR A 77 40.26 -8.68 -21.16
N LEU A 78 39.88 -7.45 -21.49
CA LEU A 78 39.77 -6.98 -22.88
C LEU A 78 41.13 -6.95 -23.58
N ILE A 79 42.20 -6.54 -22.88
CA ILE A 79 43.58 -6.60 -23.38
C ILE A 79 44.00 -8.06 -23.66
N LEU A 80 43.70 -9.00 -22.76
CA LEU A 80 44.01 -10.42 -22.95
C LEU A 80 43.24 -11.03 -24.13
N VAL A 81 41.96 -10.68 -24.29
CA VAL A 81 41.15 -11.10 -25.46
C VAL A 81 41.70 -10.51 -26.75
N GLN A 82 42.07 -9.22 -26.77
CA GLN A 82 42.67 -8.58 -27.94
C GLN A 82 44.03 -9.21 -28.30
N ALA A 83 44.86 -9.53 -27.30
CA ALA A 83 46.12 -10.24 -27.52
C ALA A 83 45.91 -11.67 -28.07
N ALA A 84 44.93 -12.41 -27.57
CA ALA A 84 44.59 -13.74 -28.06
C ALA A 84 44.04 -13.72 -29.50
N LEU A 85 43.22 -12.73 -29.85
CA LEU A 85 42.73 -12.52 -31.22
C LEU A 85 43.87 -12.15 -32.17
N ALA A 86 44.77 -11.24 -31.77
CA ALA A 86 45.94 -10.86 -32.57
C ALA A 86 46.90 -12.04 -32.79
N ALA A 87 47.15 -12.86 -31.75
CA ALA A 87 47.92 -14.11 -31.87
C ALA A 87 47.24 -15.15 -32.77
N SER A 88 45.93 -15.05 -32.96
CA SER A 88 45.14 -15.88 -33.89
C SER A 88 45.00 -15.26 -35.29
N GLY A 89 45.75 -14.19 -35.60
CA GLY A 89 45.73 -13.50 -36.89
C GLY A 89 44.63 -12.42 -37.05
N PHE A 90 43.77 -12.21 -36.06
CA PHE A 90 42.67 -11.25 -36.10
C PHE A 90 43.03 -9.94 -35.41
N ASN A 91 43.46 -8.95 -36.19
CA ASN A 91 43.93 -7.66 -35.65
C ASN A 91 42.74 -6.71 -35.33
N VAL A 92 42.03 -7.01 -34.23
CA VAL A 92 40.81 -6.29 -33.80
C VAL A 92 41.10 -5.36 -32.62
N THR A 93 40.88 -4.06 -32.81
CA THR A 93 40.99 -3.07 -31.71
C THR A 93 39.71 -3.05 -30.89
N ILE A 94 39.78 -3.45 -29.61
CA ILE A 94 38.62 -3.48 -28.72
C ILE A 94 38.51 -2.14 -27.97
N PRO A 95 37.38 -1.42 -28.04
CA PRO A 95 37.23 -0.14 -27.36
C PRO A 95 37.19 -0.31 -25.83
N GLY A 96 38.06 0.43 -25.13
CA GLY A 96 38.19 0.34 -23.67
C GLY A 96 36.96 0.87 -22.91
N ILE A 97 36.39 0.03 -22.03
CA ILE A 97 35.23 0.38 -21.22
C ILE A 97 35.62 1.35 -20.10
N LYS A 98 35.24 2.63 -20.23
CA LYS A 98 35.43 3.65 -19.19
C LYS A 98 34.30 3.60 -18.17
N ILE A 99 34.55 2.98 -17.02
CA ILE A 99 33.61 3.00 -15.88
C ILE A 99 33.78 4.33 -15.10
N PRO A 100 32.68 4.98 -14.67
CA PRO A 100 32.77 6.16 -13.81
C PRO A 100 33.27 5.84 -12.39
N ASN A 101 34.35 6.49 -11.97
CA ASN A 101 34.88 6.44 -10.60
C ASN A 101 33.91 7.04 -9.55
N ASP A 102 32.97 7.90 -9.97
CA ASP A 102 31.88 8.42 -9.14
C ASP A 102 30.54 7.93 -9.72
N ILE A 103 29.74 7.27 -8.88
CA ILE A 103 28.40 6.77 -9.23
C ILE A 103 27.46 7.90 -9.68
N ARG A 104 27.66 9.14 -9.20
CA ARG A 104 26.91 10.33 -9.64
C ARG A 104 27.19 10.69 -11.10
N THR A 105 28.40 10.39 -11.58
CA THR A 105 28.77 10.55 -12.98
C THR A 105 28.11 9.44 -13.82
N ALA A 106 27.98 8.22 -13.31
CA ALA A 106 27.15 7.19 -13.94
C ALA A 106 25.67 7.60 -14.02
N TYR A 107 25.08 8.13 -12.94
CA TYR A 107 23.68 8.62 -12.95
C TYR A 107 23.43 9.72 -14.00
N LYS A 108 24.40 10.63 -14.20
CA LYS A 108 24.38 11.65 -15.25
C LYS A 108 24.49 11.04 -16.66
N ILE A 109 25.48 10.17 -16.89
CA ILE A 109 25.70 9.49 -18.20
C ILE A 109 24.49 8.66 -18.60
N CYS A 110 23.86 7.97 -17.64
CA CYS A 110 22.65 7.19 -17.89
C CYS A 110 21.36 8.03 -17.96
N SER A 111 21.42 9.34 -17.68
CA SER A 111 20.27 10.26 -17.59
C SER A 111 19.15 9.83 -16.63
N ILE A 112 19.48 9.09 -15.56
CA ILE A 112 18.51 8.62 -14.56
C ILE A 112 18.32 9.59 -13.39
N GLU A 113 19.05 10.70 -13.37
CA GLU A 113 18.95 11.73 -12.34
C GLU A 113 17.65 12.54 -12.48
N PRO A 114 16.77 12.58 -11.46
CA PRO A 114 15.53 13.36 -11.50
C PRO A 114 15.78 14.85 -11.27
N GLU A 115 14.93 15.69 -11.87
CA GLU A 115 14.89 17.12 -11.58
C GLU A 115 14.05 17.36 -10.32
N ILE A 116 14.71 17.76 -9.24
CA ILE A 116 14.10 17.96 -7.92
C ILE A 116 14.19 19.43 -7.52
N GLN A 117 13.07 19.95 -7.05
CA GLN A 117 12.86 21.32 -6.60
C GLN A 117 12.69 21.32 -5.08
N HIS A 118 13.39 22.22 -4.38
CA HIS A 118 13.16 22.49 -2.95
C HIS A 118 12.38 23.78 -2.82
N ILE A 119 11.13 23.67 -2.36
CA ILE A 119 10.27 24.80 -2.03
C ILE A 119 10.50 25.13 -0.55
N ILE A 120 10.61 26.42 -0.21
CA ILE A 120 10.73 26.86 1.19
C ILE A 120 9.32 27.06 1.74
N CYS A 121 9.04 26.47 2.90
CA CYS A 121 7.75 26.53 3.56
C CYS A 121 7.93 26.81 5.06
N CYS A 122 6.91 27.39 5.70
CA CYS A 122 6.90 27.56 7.15
C CYS A 122 6.99 26.19 7.86
N PRO A 123 7.82 26.02 8.91
CA PRO A 123 7.88 24.76 9.66
C PRO A 123 6.59 24.42 10.43
N GLN A 124 5.75 25.42 10.72
CA GLN A 124 4.52 25.26 11.50
C GLN A 124 3.28 25.14 10.61
N CYS A 125 3.04 26.12 9.73
CA CYS A 125 1.82 26.14 8.89
C CYS A 125 2.03 25.63 7.46
N PHE A 126 3.22 25.15 7.09
CA PHE A 126 3.63 24.74 5.73
C PHE A 126 3.34 25.76 4.59
N SER A 127 2.97 27.01 4.90
CA SER A 127 2.75 28.05 3.88
C SER A 127 4.02 28.25 3.05
N ILE A 128 3.89 28.18 1.72
CA ILE A 128 5.00 28.40 0.80
C ILE A 128 5.48 29.85 0.88
N VAL A 129 6.79 30.02 0.93
CA VAL A 129 7.44 31.32 1.11
C VAL A 129 8.05 31.79 -0.21
N PRO A 130 7.62 32.94 -0.76
CA PRO A 130 8.23 33.51 -1.97
C PRO A 130 9.66 34.01 -1.70
N ARG A 131 10.36 34.41 -2.77
CA ARG A 131 11.67 35.09 -2.66
C ARG A 131 11.48 36.61 -2.85
N PRO A 132 12.21 37.47 -2.12
CA PRO A 132 13.18 37.15 -1.06
C PRO A 132 12.50 36.57 0.20
N ILE A 133 13.20 35.67 0.87
CA ILE A 133 12.67 34.91 2.01
C ILE A 133 12.73 35.81 3.27
N PRO A 134 11.60 36.17 3.90
CA PRO A 134 11.62 36.92 5.16
C PRO A 134 12.22 36.10 6.31
N TRP A 135 12.53 36.76 7.43
CA TRP A 135 12.98 36.07 8.65
C TRP A 135 11.86 35.25 9.31
N ARG A 136 10.62 35.76 9.25
CA ARG A 136 9.43 35.18 9.91
C ARG A 136 8.27 34.96 8.94
N CYS A 137 7.43 33.99 9.25
CA CYS A 137 6.25 33.63 8.47
C CYS A 137 5.16 34.72 8.53
N GLN A 138 4.79 35.27 7.37
CA GLN A 138 3.77 36.33 7.25
C GLN A 138 2.35 35.79 6.96
N TRP A 139 2.19 34.47 6.77
CA TRP A 139 0.90 33.86 6.45
C TRP A 139 -0.13 34.04 7.57
N LYS A 140 -1.41 34.16 7.19
CA LYS A 140 -2.56 34.35 8.07
C LYS A 140 -3.64 33.31 7.78
N ALA A 141 -4.19 32.69 8.82
CA ALA A 141 -5.25 31.67 8.67
C ALA A 141 -6.55 32.25 8.10
N SER A 142 -6.91 33.47 8.50
CA SER A 142 -7.98 34.27 7.91
C SER A 142 -7.52 35.74 7.75
N PRO A 143 -8.13 36.56 6.88
CA PRO A 143 -7.75 37.96 6.66
C PRO A 143 -7.53 38.80 7.95
N ARG A 144 -8.42 38.65 8.95
CA ARG A 144 -8.33 39.35 10.24
C ARG A 144 -7.42 38.69 11.29
N SER A 145 -6.89 37.50 11.04
CA SER A 145 -6.04 36.79 12.01
C SER A 145 -4.63 37.41 12.13
N ARG A 146 -3.96 37.14 13.27
CA ARG A 146 -2.53 37.41 13.45
C ARG A 146 -1.71 36.58 12.45
N ALA A 147 -0.56 37.10 12.03
CA ALA A 147 0.37 36.33 11.20
C ALA A 147 1.01 35.18 12.01
N CYS A 148 1.39 34.11 11.32
CA CYS A 148 1.98 32.91 11.92
C CYS A 148 3.28 33.20 12.70
N ASN A 149 4.06 34.19 12.25
CA ASN A 149 5.23 34.77 12.90
C ASN A 149 6.40 33.81 13.22
N THR A 150 6.26 32.51 12.96
CA THR A 150 7.29 31.48 13.13
C THR A 150 8.57 31.85 12.38
N ASP A 151 9.73 31.70 13.02
CA ASP A 151 11.02 31.88 12.36
C ASP A 151 11.22 30.86 11.22
N LEU A 152 11.77 31.34 10.10
CA LEU A 152 11.94 30.57 8.86
C LEU A 152 13.37 30.06 8.65
N TRP A 153 14.30 30.48 9.50
CA TRP A 153 15.74 30.24 9.37
C TRP A 153 16.31 29.60 10.64
N LYS A 154 17.19 28.63 10.46
CA LYS A 154 17.97 28.00 11.55
C LYS A 154 19.46 28.05 11.25
N LEU A 155 20.27 28.17 12.29
CA LEU A 155 21.72 28.12 12.19
C LEU A 155 22.18 26.65 12.17
N ARG A 156 22.69 26.16 11.03
CA ARG A 156 23.22 24.79 10.87
C ARG A 156 24.74 24.84 10.94
N GLY A 157 25.34 24.12 11.88
CA GLY A 157 26.78 23.88 11.90
C GLY A 157 27.23 23.11 10.66
N THR A 158 28.27 23.59 9.98
CA THR A 158 28.90 22.92 8.82
C THR A 158 30.41 22.84 9.01
N GLY A 159 31.10 22.02 8.21
CA GLY A 159 32.57 21.97 8.23
C GLY A 159 33.26 23.27 7.81
N ALA A 160 32.52 24.24 7.25
CA ALA A 160 32.99 25.58 6.93
C ALA A 160 32.45 26.65 7.91
N GLY A 161 32.02 26.24 9.11
CA GLY A 161 31.44 27.12 10.13
C GLY A 161 29.89 27.09 10.18
N PRO A 162 29.28 27.87 11.08
CA PRO A 162 27.83 27.96 11.21
C PRO A 162 27.22 28.74 10.03
N LYS A 163 26.17 28.20 9.43
CA LYS A 163 25.48 28.81 8.28
C LYS A 163 23.98 28.87 8.49
N TRP A 164 23.38 30.03 8.21
CA TRP A 164 21.93 30.18 8.14
C TRP A 164 21.36 29.39 6.96
N VAL A 165 20.36 28.55 7.24
CA VAL A 165 19.62 27.76 6.26
C VAL A 165 18.12 27.81 6.56
N PRO A 166 17.23 27.59 5.58
CA PRO A 166 15.80 27.45 5.85
C PRO A 166 15.51 26.36 6.89
N GLN A 167 14.55 26.62 7.77
CA GLN A 167 14.18 25.70 8.84
C GLN A 167 13.43 24.46 8.32
N CYS A 168 12.59 24.65 7.31
CA CYS A 168 11.80 23.61 6.67
C CYS A 168 11.87 23.77 5.13
N LEU A 169 11.80 22.64 4.43
CA LEU A 169 11.75 22.54 2.98
C LEU A 169 10.69 21.50 2.60
N PHE A 170 10.00 21.74 1.50
CA PHE A 170 9.16 20.75 0.84
C PHE A 170 9.83 20.33 -0.48
N THR A 171 10.13 19.04 -0.59
CA THR A 171 10.87 18.48 -1.73
C THR A 171 9.91 17.86 -2.75
N MET A 172 9.92 18.41 -3.96
CA MET A 172 9.11 17.97 -5.10
C MET A 172 9.96 17.58 -6.31
N GLN A 173 9.45 16.71 -7.17
CA GLN A 173 9.96 16.45 -8.51
C GLN A 173 9.25 17.35 -9.52
N SER A 174 9.99 17.86 -10.50
CA SER A 174 9.47 18.72 -11.56
C SER A 174 8.49 17.96 -12.47
N PHE A 175 7.24 18.41 -12.57
CA PHE A 175 6.20 17.73 -13.34
C PHE A 175 6.50 17.77 -14.85
N ASP A 176 6.87 18.92 -15.40
CA ASP A 176 7.32 19.07 -16.80
C ASP A 176 8.45 18.08 -17.15
N SER A 177 9.40 17.91 -16.22
CA SER A 177 10.57 17.04 -16.38
C SER A 177 10.23 15.55 -16.34
N TRP A 178 9.29 15.16 -15.47
CA TRP A 178 8.78 13.79 -15.44
C TRP A 178 7.85 13.49 -16.62
N LEU A 179 6.98 14.42 -17.01
CA LEU A 179 6.03 14.25 -18.12
C LEU A 179 6.76 14.09 -19.46
N ARG A 180 7.82 14.88 -19.71
CA ARG A 180 8.72 14.70 -20.86
C ARG A 180 9.41 13.34 -20.85
N PHE A 181 9.94 12.91 -19.70
CA PHE A 181 10.51 11.57 -19.55
C PHE A 181 9.46 10.47 -19.85
N PHE A 182 8.26 10.58 -19.30
CA PHE A 182 7.16 9.62 -19.47
C PHE A 182 6.72 9.50 -20.94
N LEU A 183 6.52 10.61 -21.65
CA LEU A 183 6.07 10.63 -23.05
C LEU A 183 7.18 10.37 -24.07
N SER A 184 8.46 10.54 -23.71
CA SER A 184 9.60 10.14 -24.55
C SER A 184 9.75 8.63 -24.75
N ARG A 185 8.93 7.83 -24.07
CA ARG A 185 9.03 6.36 -24.03
C ARG A 185 8.02 5.74 -24.98
N ARG A 186 8.51 5.19 -26.09
CA ARG A 186 7.69 4.56 -27.14
C ARG A 186 6.59 3.62 -26.62
N VAL A 187 6.90 2.78 -25.64
CA VAL A 187 5.95 1.81 -25.03
C VAL A 187 4.74 2.53 -24.41
N ILE A 188 4.94 3.70 -23.80
CA ILE A 188 3.88 4.51 -23.20
C ILE A 188 2.98 5.07 -24.28
N GLU A 189 3.56 5.71 -25.30
CA GLU A 189 2.82 6.34 -26.40
C GLU A 189 2.01 5.34 -27.24
N GLU A 190 2.58 4.17 -27.56
CA GLU A 190 1.85 3.09 -28.23
C GLU A 190 0.68 2.56 -27.38
N ASN A 191 0.80 2.51 -26.05
CA ASN A 191 -0.30 2.11 -25.16
C ASN A 191 -1.35 3.22 -24.99
N LEU A 192 -0.96 4.50 -24.97
CA LEU A 192 -1.90 5.63 -24.94
C LEU A 192 -2.77 5.66 -26.20
N GLU A 193 -2.16 5.46 -27.37
CA GLU A 193 -2.87 5.27 -28.63
C GLU A 193 -3.78 4.05 -28.61
N GLN A 194 -3.31 2.89 -28.14
CA GLN A 194 -4.11 1.67 -28.10
C GLN A 194 -5.34 1.81 -27.19
N THR A 195 -5.18 2.40 -25.99
CA THR A 195 -6.30 2.75 -25.10
C THR A 195 -7.25 3.72 -25.79
N PHE A 196 -6.76 4.75 -26.46
CA PHE A 196 -7.60 5.74 -27.15
C PHE A 196 -8.42 5.11 -28.30
N HIS A 197 -7.82 4.23 -29.10
CA HIS A 197 -8.52 3.50 -30.14
C HIS A 197 -9.57 2.54 -29.54
N ARG A 198 -9.23 1.78 -28.48
CA ARG A 198 -10.20 0.97 -27.72
C ARG A 198 -11.34 1.82 -27.18
N HIS A 199 -11.08 3.00 -26.63
CA HIS A 199 -12.11 3.89 -26.09
C HIS A 199 -13.06 4.38 -27.20
N ARG A 200 -12.54 4.77 -28.37
CA ARG A 200 -13.39 5.18 -29.51
C ARG A 200 -14.25 4.04 -30.07
N THR A 201 -13.74 2.81 -30.15
CA THR A 201 -14.50 1.66 -30.68
C THR A 201 -15.45 1.05 -29.64
N ALA A 202 -14.98 0.79 -28.43
CA ALA A 202 -15.79 0.18 -27.37
C ALA A 202 -16.98 1.04 -26.93
N ARG A 203 -16.93 2.37 -27.14
CA ARG A 203 -18.09 3.27 -26.95
C ARG A 203 -19.31 2.89 -27.81
N GLN A 204 -19.12 2.14 -28.90
CA GLN A 204 -20.21 1.61 -29.74
C GLN A 204 -20.73 0.24 -29.27
N SER A 205 -20.14 -0.38 -28.24
CA SER A 205 -20.43 -1.76 -27.82
C SER A 205 -20.58 -1.96 -26.31
N ALA A 206 -20.15 -1.00 -25.48
CA ALA A 206 -20.27 -1.04 -24.03
C ALA A 206 -21.72 -0.76 -23.58
N ALA A 207 -22.59 -1.76 -23.73
CA ALA A 207 -23.98 -1.69 -23.31
C ALA A 207 -24.12 -1.37 -21.81
N PHE A 208 -25.16 -0.62 -21.43
CA PHE A 208 -25.46 -0.28 -20.04
C PHE A 208 -25.63 -1.55 -19.20
N GLY A 209 -24.91 -1.63 -18.07
CA GLY A 209 -24.92 -2.80 -17.18
C GLY A 209 -24.00 -3.97 -17.61
N SER A 210 -23.22 -3.83 -18.69
CA SER A 210 -22.19 -4.80 -19.08
C SER A 210 -21.07 -4.98 -18.03
N THR A 211 -20.21 -5.99 -18.22
CA THR A 211 -19.12 -6.29 -17.27
C THR A 211 -17.90 -5.40 -17.54
N MET A 212 -17.61 -4.52 -16.59
CA MET A 212 -16.41 -3.68 -16.53
C MET A 212 -15.26 -4.47 -15.89
N HIS A 213 -14.07 -4.40 -16.51
CA HIS A 213 -12.85 -5.08 -16.06
C HIS A 213 -11.78 -4.08 -15.55
N ASP A 214 -11.96 -2.79 -15.85
CA ASP A 214 -11.09 -1.71 -15.39
C ASP A 214 -11.86 -0.38 -15.35
N VAL A 215 -11.25 0.65 -14.74
CA VAL A 215 -11.79 2.01 -14.72
C VAL A 215 -12.08 2.56 -16.13
N GLN A 216 -11.33 2.13 -17.15
CA GLN A 216 -11.51 2.56 -18.54
C GLN A 216 -12.85 2.10 -19.17
N ASP A 217 -13.48 1.06 -18.63
CA ASP A 217 -14.79 0.60 -19.09
C ASP A 217 -15.96 1.39 -18.44
N SER A 218 -15.66 2.21 -17.41
CA SER A 218 -16.66 2.74 -16.48
C SER A 218 -17.42 3.99 -16.96
N PRO A 219 -18.65 4.22 -16.47
CA PRO A 219 -19.39 5.46 -16.73
C PRO A 219 -18.66 6.74 -16.33
N ALA A 220 -17.80 6.73 -15.31
CA ALA A 220 -16.94 7.87 -14.97
C ALA A 220 -15.97 8.19 -16.11
N TRP A 221 -15.29 7.17 -16.65
CA TRP A 221 -14.38 7.32 -17.77
C TRP A 221 -15.10 7.78 -19.05
N GLN A 222 -16.30 7.26 -19.31
CA GLN A 222 -17.15 7.70 -20.41
C GLN A 222 -17.67 9.14 -20.23
N GLY A 223 -17.92 9.57 -18.99
CA GLY A 223 -18.28 10.96 -18.64
C GLY A 223 -17.10 11.93 -18.80
N LEU A 224 -15.86 11.45 -18.64
CA LEU A 224 -14.64 12.18 -18.95
C LEU A 224 -14.35 12.29 -20.47
N TYR A 225 -15.31 12.04 -21.36
CA TYR A 225 -15.11 12.07 -22.82
C TYR A 225 -14.46 13.36 -23.34
N ASP A 226 -14.89 14.53 -22.85
CA ASP A 226 -14.28 15.83 -23.20
C ASP A 226 -12.84 16.00 -22.68
N SER A 227 -12.42 15.11 -21.78
CA SER A 227 -11.07 14.97 -21.26
C SER A 227 -10.25 13.89 -21.96
N VAL A 228 -10.81 13.15 -22.93
CA VAL A 228 -10.13 12.05 -23.65
C VAL A 228 -10.48 12.11 -25.15
N GLN A 229 -10.35 13.31 -25.74
CA GLN A 229 -10.59 13.56 -27.18
C GLN A 229 -9.37 13.23 -28.07
N SER A 230 -8.20 13.04 -27.46
CA SER A 230 -6.91 12.69 -28.10
C SER A 230 -6.16 11.70 -27.18
N PRO A 231 -5.27 10.82 -27.70
CA PRO A 231 -4.41 9.99 -26.85
C PRO A 231 -3.51 10.81 -25.92
N TYR A 232 -3.27 12.08 -26.26
CA TYR A 232 -2.48 13.04 -25.49
C TYR A 232 -3.30 13.84 -24.45
N HIS A 233 -4.59 13.54 -24.27
CA HIS A 233 -5.35 14.05 -23.13
C HIS A 233 -5.31 13.03 -21.99
N LEU A 234 -4.50 13.32 -20.98
CA LEU A 234 -4.10 12.40 -19.91
C LEU A 234 -4.92 12.63 -18.64
N THR A 235 -5.59 11.58 -18.17
CA THR A 235 -6.26 11.55 -16.87
C THR A 235 -5.39 10.82 -15.87
N PHE A 236 -5.14 11.45 -14.72
CA PHE A 236 -4.40 10.87 -13.60
C PHE A 236 -5.30 10.71 -12.38
N ALA A 237 -5.14 9.59 -11.67
CA ALA A 237 -5.52 9.50 -10.26
C ALA A 237 -4.42 10.14 -9.41
N ILE A 238 -4.77 10.72 -8.26
CA ILE A 238 -3.82 11.22 -7.26
C ILE A 238 -3.97 10.42 -5.96
N TYR A 239 -2.83 10.05 -5.38
CA TYR A 239 -2.73 9.34 -4.12
C TYR A 239 -2.00 10.18 -3.07
N ILE A 240 -2.56 10.20 -1.85
CA ILE A 240 -2.06 10.92 -0.68
C ILE A 240 -2.23 10.00 0.52
N ASP A 241 -1.15 9.74 1.25
CA ASP A 241 -1.12 8.80 2.39
C ASP A 241 0.09 9.08 3.30
N TRP A 242 0.07 8.62 4.55
CA TRP A 242 1.10 8.91 5.56
C TRP A 242 1.68 7.66 6.20
N PHE A 243 3.01 7.57 6.22
CA PHE A 243 3.75 6.43 6.75
C PHE A 243 4.89 6.86 7.68
N ASN A 244 5.27 5.97 8.61
CA ASN A 244 6.49 6.17 9.39
C ASN A 244 7.72 5.68 8.60
N PRO A 245 8.69 6.55 8.24
CA PRO A 245 9.88 6.15 7.49
C PRO A 245 10.84 5.25 8.30
N TYR A 246 10.71 5.19 9.63
CA TYR A 246 11.51 4.33 10.51
C TYR A 246 10.85 2.98 10.84
N THR A 247 9.69 2.68 10.21
CA THR A 247 8.81 1.53 10.47
C THR A 247 8.11 1.56 11.83
N ASN A 248 6.88 1.04 11.88
CA ASN A 248 6.04 1.01 13.09
C ASN A 248 6.57 -0.03 14.10
N ARG A 249 7.54 0.38 14.93
CA ARG A 249 8.08 -0.41 16.03
C ARG A 249 7.69 0.24 17.36
N ILE A 250 7.30 -0.57 18.34
CA ILE A 250 6.78 -0.14 19.65
C ILE A 250 7.76 0.79 20.42
N ALA A 251 9.08 0.65 20.19
CA ALA A 251 10.13 1.50 20.75
C ALA A 251 10.89 2.31 19.67
N GLY A 252 10.29 2.51 18.50
CA GLY A 252 10.83 3.34 17.42
C GLY A 252 10.46 4.81 17.60
N LYS A 253 11.16 5.72 16.89
CA LYS A 253 10.72 7.11 16.82
C LYS A 253 9.46 7.22 15.95
N THR A 254 8.42 7.85 16.49
CA THR A 254 7.28 8.32 15.72
C THR A 254 7.73 9.53 14.89
N VAL A 255 7.63 9.37 13.57
CA VAL A 255 7.84 10.41 12.56
C VAL A 255 6.83 10.10 11.47
N SER A 256 6.14 11.11 10.95
CA SER A 256 5.27 10.98 9.80
C SER A 256 5.93 11.58 8.56
N ALA A 257 5.79 10.88 7.43
CA ALA A 257 6.13 11.35 6.10
C ALA A 257 4.97 11.02 5.16
N GLY A 258 4.46 12.02 4.43
CA GLY A 258 3.35 11.84 3.50
C GLY A 258 3.84 11.61 2.08
N THR A 259 3.35 10.59 1.42
CA THR A 259 3.63 10.30 0.00
C THR A 259 2.56 10.95 -0.87
N ILE A 260 2.97 11.71 -1.90
CA ILE A 260 2.04 12.28 -2.90
C ILE A 260 2.41 11.77 -4.29
N MET A 261 1.47 11.13 -4.99
CA MET A 261 1.73 10.45 -6.27
C MET A 261 0.63 10.65 -7.32
N LEU A 262 0.97 10.59 -8.61
CA LEU A 262 0.01 10.42 -9.72
C LEU A 262 0.14 9.06 -10.42
N TYR A 263 -1.00 8.50 -10.84
CA TYR A 263 -1.10 7.29 -11.66
C TYR A 263 -1.83 7.60 -12.98
N CYS A 264 -1.22 7.32 -14.14
CA CYS A 264 -1.83 7.61 -15.45
C CYS A 264 -2.92 6.58 -15.79
N LEU A 265 -4.19 6.96 -15.68
CA LEU A 265 -5.32 6.04 -15.89
C LEU A 265 -5.48 5.62 -17.37
N ASN A 266 -4.95 6.41 -18.31
CA ASN A 266 -4.89 6.05 -19.74
C ASN A 266 -4.02 4.80 -20.01
N LEU A 267 -3.11 4.41 -19.12
CA LEU A 267 -2.35 3.17 -19.26
C LEU A 267 -3.17 1.96 -18.82
N PRO A 268 -3.01 0.78 -19.47
CA PRO A 268 -3.63 -0.46 -19.00
C PRO A 268 -3.07 -0.89 -17.63
N PRO A 269 -3.84 -1.64 -16.80
CA PRO A 269 -3.46 -1.98 -15.42
C PRO A 269 -2.06 -2.59 -15.25
N HIS A 270 -1.62 -3.43 -16.20
CA HIS A 270 -0.31 -4.10 -16.15
C HIS A 270 0.91 -3.16 -16.36
N LEU A 271 0.67 -1.92 -16.84
CA LEU A 271 1.67 -0.85 -16.90
C LEU A 271 1.43 0.22 -15.83
N ARG A 272 0.16 0.59 -15.57
CA ARG A 272 -0.25 1.73 -14.75
C ARG A 272 0.41 1.83 -13.37
N TYR A 273 0.66 0.70 -12.71
CA TYR A 273 1.20 0.62 -11.35
C TYR A 273 2.61 0.03 -11.26
N ARG A 274 3.40 0.13 -12.33
CA ARG A 274 4.85 -0.12 -12.28
C ARG A 274 5.58 1.17 -11.92
N ILE A 275 6.68 1.08 -11.17
CA ILE A 275 7.32 2.25 -10.56
C ILE A 275 7.96 3.20 -11.59
N GLU A 276 8.30 2.71 -12.78
CA GLU A 276 8.75 3.51 -13.92
C GLU A 276 7.63 4.34 -14.58
N ASN A 277 6.37 4.02 -14.31
CA ASN A 277 5.17 4.66 -14.88
C ASN A 277 4.40 5.52 -13.86
N MET A 278 4.79 5.48 -12.59
CA MET A 278 4.17 6.23 -11.50
C MET A 278 4.96 7.53 -11.24
N PHE A 279 4.27 8.65 -11.07
CA PHE A 279 4.91 9.91 -10.71
C PHE A 279 4.89 10.09 -9.20
N VAL A 280 6.03 9.93 -8.52
CA VAL A 280 6.18 10.41 -7.14
C VAL A 280 6.41 11.92 -7.22
N ILE A 281 5.40 12.70 -6.80
CA ILE A 281 5.40 14.16 -6.92
C ILE A 281 6.32 14.76 -5.85
N GLY A 282 6.22 14.29 -4.62
CA GLY A 282 6.94 14.84 -3.48
C GLY A 282 6.63 14.06 -2.21
N ILE A 283 7.35 14.41 -1.14
CA ILE A 283 7.15 13.84 0.19
C ILE A 283 6.97 15.00 1.18
N THR A 284 5.96 14.93 2.05
CA THR A 284 5.65 16.03 2.98
C THR A 284 6.81 16.25 3.96
N PRO A 285 7.03 17.48 4.44
CA PRO A 285 8.07 17.75 5.42
C PRO A 285 7.87 16.93 6.70
N THR A 286 8.97 16.48 7.30
CA THR A 286 8.99 15.67 8.54
C THR A 286 9.39 16.54 9.74
N PRO A 287 8.93 16.29 10.98
CA PRO A 287 8.42 15.00 11.45
C PRO A 287 6.90 14.86 11.66
N HIS A 288 6.12 15.93 11.50
CA HIS A 288 4.68 15.91 11.74
C HIS A 288 3.90 15.74 10.42
N ALA A 289 2.73 15.07 10.49
CA ALA A 289 1.81 15.07 9.37
C ALA A 289 1.19 16.47 9.19
N PRO A 290 0.96 16.94 7.96
CA PRO A 290 0.08 18.06 7.69
C PRO A 290 -1.32 17.84 8.28
N ASP A 291 -1.84 18.90 8.88
CA ASP A 291 -3.23 19.00 9.32
C ASP A 291 -4.18 19.33 8.16
N ILE A 292 -5.44 19.58 8.51
CA ILE A 292 -6.55 19.93 7.62
C ILE A 292 -6.39 21.23 6.80
N ILE A 293 -5.50 22.14 7.20
CA ILE A 293 -5.27 23.44 6.55
C ILE A 293 -3.93 23.43 5.82
N THR A 294 -2.87 23.04 6.52
CA THR A 294 -1.48 23.05 6.08
C THR A 294 -1.22 22.10 4.91
N ILE A 295 -1.99 21.01 4.76
CA ILE A 295 -1.96 20.14 3.57
C ILE A 295 -2.25 20.92 2.28
N SER A 296 -3.14 21.92 2.31
CA SER A 296 -3.47 22.70 1.11
C SER A 296 -2.27 23.50 0.60
N HIS A 297 -1.41 24.00 1.49
CA HIS A 297 -0.20 24.72 1.07
C HIS A 297 0.83 23.81 0.39
N LEU A 298 0.87 22.53 0.74
CA LEU A 298 1.72 21.54 0.07
C LEU A 298 1.11 21.04 -1.26
N LEU A 299 -0.21 21.08 -1.38
CA LEU A 299 -0.93 20.72 -2.61
C LEU A 299 -1.01 21.87 -3.62
N ASP A 300 -1.11 23.13 -3.20
CA ASP A 300 -1.15 24.32 -4.05
C ASP A 300 -0.09 24.36 -5.19
N PRO A 301 1.21 24.05 -4.98
CA PRO A 301 2.20 24.05 -6.06
C PRO A 301 1.97 22.89 -7.05
N ILE A 302 1.47 21.76 -6.56
CA ILE A 302 1.13 20.58 -7.38
C ILE A 302 -0.08 20.91 -8.26
N MET A 303 -1.13 21.49 -7.67
CA MET A 303 -2.30 21.94 -8.42
C MET A 303 -1.94 23.02 -9.44
N THR A 304 -1.02 23.93 -9.10
CA THR A 304 -0.51 24.96 -10.03
C THR A 304 0.27 24.35 -11.20
N ALA A 305 1.16 23.38 -10.95
CA ALA A 305 1.90 22.68 -11.99
C ALA A 305 0.99 21.85 -12.92
N VAL A 306 -0.08 21.25 -12.39
CA VAL A 306 -1.09 20.53 -13.18
C VAL A 306 -1.99 21.49 -13.96
N LEU A 307 -2.42 22.61 -13.37
CA LEU A 307 -3.31 23.59 -13.99
C LEU A 307 -2.74 24.20 -15.27
N LYS A 308 -1.40 24.32 -15.36
CA LYS A 308 -0.68 24.68 -16.59
C LYS A 308 -1.14 23.86 -17.81
N TYR A 309 -1.42 22.57 -17.61
CA TYR A 309 -1.81 21.61 -18.65
C TYR A 309 -3.35 21.38 -18.73
N ALA A 310 -4.16 22.07 -17.94
CA ALA A 310 -5.58 21.74 -17.78
C ALA A 310 -6.51 22.25 -18.91
N SER A 311 -6.06 23.25 -19.67
CA SER A 311 -6.87 23.99 -20.65
C SER A 311 -6.51 23.60 -22.08
N THR A 312 -7.49 23.24 -22.90
CA THR A 312 -7.36 23.03 -24.35
C THR A 312 -6.80 24.28 -25.04
N PRO A 313 -5.84 24.19 -25.98
CA PRO A 313 -5.31 22.98 -26.63
C PRO A 313 -4.31 22.16 -25.80
N GLY A 314 -3.88 22.65 -24.64
CA GLY A 314 -2.81 22.06 -23.84
C GLY A 314 -1.43 22.65 -24.17
N GLU A 315 -0.41 22.17 -23.46
CA GLU A 315 0.98 22.62 -23.62
C GLU A 315 1.74 21.71 -24.59
N SER A 316 2.59 22.26 -25.45
CA SER A 316 3.41 21.43 -26.36
C SER A 316 4.51 20.70 -25.59
N VAL A 317 4.54 19.37 -25.69
CA VAL A 317 5.57 18.51 -25.08
C VAL A 317 6.10 17.51 -26.11
N PRO A 318 7.43 17.39 -26.27
CA PRO A 318 8.05 16.32 -27.07
C PRO A 318 7.69 14.92 -26.58
N THR A 319 7.42 14.02 -27.52
CA THR A 319 7.10 12.60 -27.29
C THR A 319 8.03 11.68 -28.09
N SER A 320 7.84 10.36 -28.02
CA SER A 320 8.64 9.41 -28.82
C SER A 320 8.28 9.42 -30.31
N LYS A 321 7.07 9.85 -30.69
CA LYS A 321 6.59 9.96 -32.08
C LYS A 321 6.49 11.40 -32.58
N HIS A 322 6.44 12.38 -31.68
CA HIS A 322 6.40 13.82 -31.99
C HIS A 322 7.57 14.55 -31.30
N PRO A 323 8.82 14.45 -31.82
CA PRO A 323 9.99 15.09 -31.22
C PRO A 323 9.89 16.62 -31.16
N ASP A 324 9.24 17.23 -32.15
CA ASP A 324 9.00 18.69 -32.21
C ASP A 324 7.91 19.17 -31.23
N GLY A 325 7.21 18.24 -30.58
CA GLY A 325 6.15 18.48 -29.62
C GLY A 325 4.74 18.21 -30.16
N THR A 326 3.85 17.80 -29.26
CA THR A 326 2.40 17.71 -29.49
C THR A 326 1.65 18.29 -28.29
N PRO A 327 0.45 18.88 -28.45
CA PRO A 327 -0.30 19.45 -27.33
C PRO A 327 -0.78 18.38 -26.34
N ILE A 328 -0.36 18.51 -25.07
CA ILE A 328 -0.75 17.63 -23.96
C ILE A 328 -1.73 18.35 -23.04
N VAL A 329 -2.87 17.72 -22.79
CA VAL A 329 -3.83 18.13 -21.76
C VAL A 329 -3.72 17.17 -20.57
N VAL A 330 -3.74 17.67 -19.34
CA VAL A 330 -3.67 16.87 -18.11
C VAL A 330 -4.81 17.22 -17.17
N LYS A 331 -5.50 16.19 -16.65
CA LYS A 331 -6.48 16.33 -15.57
C LYS A 331 -6.20 15.35 -14.43
N VAL A 332 -6.19 15.85 -13.19
CA VAL A 332 -6.10 15.04 -11.98
C VAL A 332 -7.51 14.84 -11.43
N VAL A 333 -8.02 13.61 -11.49
CA VAL A 333 -9.44 13.30 -11.28
C VAL A 333 -9.64 12.56 -9.95
N PRO A 334 -9.67 11.21 -9.85
CA PRO A 334 -9.98 10.58 -8.57
C PRO A 334 -8.87 10.81 -7.53
N LEU A 335 -9.25 11.37 -6.39
CA LEU A 335 -8.46 11.35 -5.16
C LEU A 335 -8.62 9.96 -4.51
N VAL A 336 -7.54 9.20 -4.48
CA VAL A 336 -7.45 7.87 -3.85
C VAL A 336 -6.66 8.01 -2.55
N ALA A 337 -7.32 7.89 -1.41
CA ALA A 337 -6.69 8.06 -0.10
C ALA A 337 -7.41 7.22 0.97
N ASP A 338 -6.77 7.04 2.13
CA ASP A 338 -7.45 6.59 3.34
C ASP A 338 -8.50 7.63 3.80
N LEU A 339 -9.36 7.29 4.75
CA LEU A 339 -10.45 8.19 5.15
C LEU A 339 -9.92 9.52 5.73
N GLU A 340 -8.86 9.51 6.53
CA GLU A 340 -8.34 10.73 7.16
C GLU A 340 -7.66 11.65 6.14
N ALA A 341 -6.75 11.10 5.33
CA ALA A 341 -6.07 11.78 4.24
C ALA A 341 -7.05 12.33 3.20
N ASN A 342 -8.10 11.57 2.90
CA ASN A 342 -9.18 12.00 2.02
C ASN A 342 -9.87 13.25 2.59
N LYS A 343 -10.26 13.26 3.88
CA LYS A 343 -10.88 14.43 4.51
C LYS A 343 -9.96 15.66 4.53
N LYS A 344 -8.69 15.47 4.91
CA LYS A 344 -7.66 16.52 4.89
C LYS A 344 -7.53 17.16 3.51
N ALA A 345 -7.36 16.37 2.46
CA ALA A 345 -7.12 16.86 1.10
C ALA A 345 -8.38 17.36 0.35
N SER A 346 -9.52 16.67 0.49
CA SER A 346 -10.77 17.02 -0.23
C SER A 346 -11.48 18.25 0.33
N GLY A 347 -11.24 18.63 1.59
CA GLY A 347 -11.92 19.75 2.24
C GLY A 347 -13.19 19.37 3.01
N PHE A 348 -13.48 18.09 3.22
CA PHE A 348 -14.56 17.66 4.11
C PHE A 348 -14.12 17.56 5.59
N LEU A 349 -15.07 17.70 6.53
CA LEU A 349 -14.82 17.50 7.96
C LEU A 349 -14.53 16.03 8.34
N SER A 350 -14.00 15.85 9.55
CA SER A 350 -13.61 14.57 10.16
C SER A 350 -14.77 13.57 10.30
N HIS A 351 -14.42 12.32 10.61
CA HIS A 351 -15.40 11.27 10.92
C HIS A 351 -16.19 11.54 12.23
N SER A 352 -15.74 12.50 13.05
CA SER A 352 -16.36 12.86 14.33
C SER A 352 -17.45 13.93 14.23
N ALA A 353 -17.45 14.73 13.15
CA ALA A 353 -18.36 15.86 12.93
C ALA A 353 -19.80 15.46 12.59
N THR A 354 -20.75 16.39 12.79
CA THR A 354 -22.19 16.18 12.53
C THR A 354 -22.45 15.69 11.11
N PHE A 355 -21.97 16.42 10.10
CA PHE A 355 -22.05 16.04 8.68
C PHE A 355 -20.75 15.36 8.20
N TYR A 356 -20.42 14.22 8.83
CA TYR A 356 -19.19 13.48 8.55
C TYR A 356 -19.06 12.95 7.11
N CYS A 357 -20.15 12.71 6.36
CA CYS A 357 -20.10 12.01 5.07
C CYS A 357 -19.71 12.90 3.87
N SER A 358 -18.81 12.41 3.01
CA SER A 358 -18.41 13.06 1.75
C SER A 358 -19.48 13.02 0.64
N PHE A 359 -20.37 12.02 0.67
CA PHE A 359 -21.30 11.73 -0.43
C PHE A 359 -22.74 12.16 -0.17
N CYS A 360 -23.12 12.39 1.09
CA CYS A 360 -24.49 12.72 1.49
C CYS A 360 -24.52 13.59 2.76
N TYR A 361 -25.71 14.04 3.13
CA TYR A 361 -25.98 14.83 4.33
C TYR A 361 -26.46 13.98 5.54
N SER A 362 -26.20 12.66 5.56
CA SER A 362 -26.43 11.81 6.74
C SER A 362 -25.68 12.36 7.95
N LYS A 363 -26.38 12.53 9.09
CA LYS A 363 -25.76 12.93 10.34
C LYS A 363 -25.16 11.74 11.07
N LYS A 364 -24.22 11.99 11.99
CA LYS A 364 -23.63 10.97 12.86
C LYS A 364 -24.67 10.21 13.71
N SER A 365 -25.75 10.89 14.12
CA SER A 365 -26.93 10.28 14.78
C SER A 365 -27.65 9.25 13.89
N ASP A 366 -27.55 9.39 12.58
CA ASP A 366 -28.36 8.68 11.59
C ASP A 366 -27.54 7.53 10.94
N VAL A 367 -26.39 7.16 11.51
CA VAL A 367 -25.46 6.14 10.98
C VAL A 367 -26.10 4.74 10.83
N GLU A 368 -27.17 4.49 11.60
CA GLU A 368 -27.97 3.26 11.57
C GLU A 368 -29.19 3.32 10.64
N ASN A 369 -29.48 4.47 10.00
CA ASN A 369 -30.50 4.52 8.94
C ASN A 369 -29.97 3.80 7.69
N LEU A 370 -30.52 2.61 7.39
CA LEU A 370 -30.09 1.79 6.25
C LEU A 370 -30.90 2.02 4.96
N ASP A 371 -31.94 2.85 4.96
CA ASP A 371 -32.65 3.20 3.73
C ASP A 371 -31.88 4.27 2.95
N ILE A 372 -31.03 3.80 2.04
CA ILE A 372 -30.24 4.61 1.10
C ILE A 372 -31.14 5.55 0.26
N ARG A 373 -32.43 5.24 0.06
CA ARG A 373 -33.36 6.09 -0.70
C ARG A 373 -33.81 7.33 0.06
N SER A 374 -33.76 7.30 1.39
CA SER A 374 -34.05 8.44 2.26
C SER A 374 -32.89 9.46 2.34
N TRP A 375 -31.69 9.11 1.85
CA TRP A 375 -30.49 9.93 2.03
C TRP A 375 -30.38 11.05 0.99
N THR A 376 -30.42 12.30 1.44
CA THR A 376 -30.06 13.45 0.60
C THR A 376 -28.57 13.39 0.22
N LEU A 377 -28.28 13.13 -1.05
CA LEU A 377 -26.92 13.15 -1.59
C LEU A 377 -26.40 14.60 -1.72
N ARG A 378 -25.07 14.75 -1.72
CA ARG A 378 -24.39 16.02 -2.03
C ARG A 378 -24.17 16.13 -3.54
N THR A 379 -24.19 17.34 -4.10
CA THR A 379 -23.64 17.61 -5.44
C THR A 379 -22.30 18.34 -5.35
N GLY A 380 -21.39 18.11 -6.31
CA GLY A 380 -20.12 18.81 -6.32
C GLY A 380 -20.23 20.32 -6.53
N ALA A 381 -21.31 20.78 -7.18
CA ALA A 381 -21.63 22.20 -7.32
C ALA A 381 -21.98 22.85 -5.97
N GLU A 382 -22.80 22.21 -5.14
CA GLU A 382 -23.10 22.66 -3.77
C GLU A 382 -21.84 22.71 -2.92
N VAL A 383 -21.06 21.63 -2.88
CA VAL A 383 -19.85 21.52 -2.05
C VAL A 383 -18.82 22.56 -2.49
N ARG A 384 -18.64 22.77 -3.81
CA ARG A 384 -17.81 23.85 -4.35
C ARG A 384 -18.31 25.24 -3.95
N SER A 385 -19.63 25.46 -3.90
CA SER A 385 -20.20 26.73 -3.41
C SER A 385 -19.93 26.94 -1.92
N GLN A 386 -20.20 25.92 -1.09
CA GLN A 386 -19.93 25.90 0.36
C GLN A 386 -18.44 26.20 0.66
N ALA A 387 -17.52 25.56 -0.07
CA ALA A 387 -16.08 25.78 0.05
C ALA A 387 -15.65 27.23 -0.31
N ASN A 388 -16.27 27.85 -1.32
CA ASN A 388 -16.02 29.26 -1.66
C ASN A 388 -16.57 30.22 -0.59
N ILE A 389 -17.75 29.95 -0.04
CA ILE A 389 -18.36 30.73 1.05
C ILE A 389 -17.48 30.67 2.31
N TRP A 390 -16.91 29.50 2.62
CA TRP A 390 -15.91 29.33 3.68
C TRP A 390 -14.63 30.15 3.42
N LEU A 391 -14.10 30.10 2.19
CA LEU A 391 -12.89 30.84 1.82
C LEU A 391 -13.07 32.36 2.00
N GLY A 392 -14.25 32.88 1.63
CA GLY A 392 -14.60 34.30 1.73
C GLY A 392 -14.76 34.85 3.15
N LYS A 393 -14.87 34.00 4.18
CA LYS A 393 -14.98 34.45 5.59
C LYS A 393 -13.69 35.11 6.07
N ILE A 394 -13.82 36.17 6.89
CA ILE A 394 -12.71 37.05 7.26
C ILE A 394 -12.06 36.72 8.62
N THR A 395 -12.79 36.09 9.54
CA THR A 395 -12.32 35.60 10.86
C THR A 395 -12.17 34.07 10.89
N LYS A 396 -11.55 33.53 11.96
CA LYS A 396 -11.55 32.09 12.24
C LYS A 396 -12.94 31.57 12.64
N ALA A 397 -13.64 32.30 13.51
CA ALA A 397 -14.94 31.89 14.05
C ALA A 397 -16.02 31.75 12.96
N GLU A 398 -16.08 32.67 11.99
CA GLU A 398 -16.99 32.56 10.84
C GLU A 398 -16.69 31.33 9.95
N ARG A 399 -15.43 30.88 9.89
CA ARG A 399 -15.04 29.66 9.15
C ARG A 399 -15.46 28.41 9.89
N ALA A 400 -15.16 28.33 11.19
CA ALA A 400 -15.61 27.25 12.07
C ALA A 400 -17.15 27.09 12.03
N ALA A 401 -17.89 28.19 12.10
CA ALA A 401 -19.35 28.19 12.01
C ALA A 401 -19.87 27.68 10.65
N GLU A 402 -19.25 28.07 9.53
CA GLU A 402 -19.68 27.62 8.20
C GLU A 402 -19.27 26.16 7.90
N GLU A 403 -18.10 25.69 8.36
CA GLU A 403 -17.71 24.28 8.19
C GLU A 403 -18.54 23.34 9.07
N THR A 404 -18.84 23.70 10.32
CA THR A 404 -19.77 22.92 11.18
C THR A 404 -21.17 22.85 10.57
N LYS A 405 -21.66 23.95 9.99
CA LYS A 405 -22.97 24.03 9.32
C LYS A 405 -23.06 23.21 8.03
N THR A 406 -21.97 23.06 7.27
CA THR A 406 -21.99 22.46 5.91
C THR A 406 -21.28 21.10 5.80
N GLY A 407 -20.38 20.79 6.73
CA GLY A 407 -19.41 19.70 6.64
C GLY A 407 -18.22 19.98 5.71
N VAL A 408 -18.06 21.22 5.23
CA VAL A 408 -17.15 21.58 4.12
C VAL A 408 -16.30 22.82 4.44
N ARG A 409 -15.03 22.77 4.05
CA ARG A 409 -14.05 23.88 4.01
C ARG A 409 -13.39 23.95 2.63
N TRP A 410 -12.65 25.03 2.37
CA TRP A 410 -11.81 25.12 1.18
C TRP A 410 -10.61 24.14 1.25
N SER A 411 -10.16 23.67 0.09
CA SER A 411 -8.89 22.96 -0.07
C SER A 411 -8.26 23.24 -1.44
N ALA A 412 -6.96 22.97 -1.60
CA ALA A 412 -6.25 23.20 -2.86
C ALA A 412 -6.89 22.51 -4.08
N PHE A 413 -7.56 21.36 -3.90
CA PHE A 413 -8.28 20.67 -4.98
C PHE A 413 -9.40 21.52 -5.61
N HIS A 414 -10.04 22.40 -4.83
CA HIS A 414 -11.10 23.27 -5.33
C HIS A 414 -10.61 24.27 -6.39
N ARG A 415 -9.28 24.47 -6.52
CA ARG A 415 -8.66 25.25 -7.61
C ARG A 415 -8.77 24.60 -8.98
N LEU A 416 -8.96 23.28 -9.04
CA LEU A 416 -9.17 22.55 -10.29
C LEU A 416 -10.63 22.79 -10.75
N PRO A 417 -10.90 23.49 -11.86
CA PRO A 417 -12.27 23.82 -12.25
C PRO A 417 -13.07 22.61 -12.73
N TYR A 418 -12.37 21.57 -13.21
CA TYR A 418 -12.93 20.32 -13.72
C TYR A 418 -13.09 19.24 -12.65
N TRP A 419 -12.73 19.50 -11.38
CA TRP A 419 -12.75 18.50 -10.32
C TRP A 419 -14.05 18.57 -9.49
N ASP A 420 -14.79 17.46 -9.43
CA ASP A 420 -15.97 17.34 -8.60
C ASP A 420 -15.59 16.77 -7.21
N PRO A 421 -15.83 17.50 -6.10
CA PRO A 421 -15.44 17.07 -4.76
C PRO A 421 -16.22 15.86 -4.22
N VAL A 422 -17.38 15.54 -4.81
CA VAL A 422 -18.20 14.38 -4.44
C VAL A 422 -17.89 13.21 -5.37
N ASP A 423 -17.94 13.45 -6.68
CA ASP A 423 -17.92 12.38 -7.68
C ASP A 423 -16.50 11.86 -7.98
N HIS A 424 -15.48 12.70 -7.79
CA HIS A 424 -14.05 12.33 -7.93
C HIS A 424 -13.39 11.97 -6.59
N ASN A 425 -14.19 11.65 -5.57
CA ASN A 425 -13.72 11.21 -4.28
C ASN A 425 -13.76 9.66 -4.20
N ILE A 426 -12.59 9.02 -4.05
CA ILE A 426 -12.47 7.58 -3.82
C ILE A 426 -11.98 7.35 -2.38
N LEU A 427 -12.86 6.78 -1.56
CA LEU A 427 -12.44 6.01 -0.40
C LEU A 427 -12.06 4.62 -0.89
N GLY A 428 -10.77 4.31 -0.81
CA GLY A 428 -10.28 3.05 -1.35
C GLY A 428 -10.77 1.84 -0.54
N PRO A 429 -10.87 0.66 -1.18
CA PRO A 429 -11.36 -0.54 -0.52
C PRO A 429 -10.36 -1.13 0.49
N MET A 430 -9.09 -0.72 0.53
CA MET A 430 -8.14 -1.31 1.49
C MET A 430 -8.45 -0.85 2.92
N HIS A 431 -8.42 0.45 3.16
CA HIS A 431 -8.57 1.03 4.49
C HIS A 431 -10.04 1.07 4.92
N ASN A 432 -10.98 1.35 4.02
CA ASN A 432 -12.40 1.39 4.38
C ASN A 432 -13.01 -0.02 4.59
N TRP A 433 -12.68 -1.00 3.73
CA TRP A 433 -13.27 -2.35 3.84
C TRP A 433 -12.46 -3.28 4.75
N ASN A 434 -11.15 -3.44 4.53
CA ASN A 434 -10.38 -4.44 5.27
C ASN A 434 -10.06 -3.96 6.70
N ASP A 435 -9.37 -2.84 6.83
CA ASP A 435 -8.98 -2.30 8.15
C ASP A 435 -10.14 -1.53 8.84
N GLY A 436 -11.23 -1.29 8.11
CA GLY A 436 -12.49 -0.77 8.63
C GLY A 436 -13.49 -1.88 8.96
N VAL A 437 -14.24 -2.36 7.96
CA VAL A 437 -15.36 -3.31 8.12
C VAL A 437 -14.89 -4.69 8.62
N LEU A 438 -13.89 -5.32 7.99
CA LEU A 438 -13.43 -6.67 8.37
C LEU A 438 -12.70 -6.68 9.72
N GLN A 439 -11.85 -5.67 9.99
CA GLN A 439 -11.21 -5.49 11.29
C GLN A 439 -12.25 -5.23 12.40
N ASN A 440 -13.28 -4.41 12.15
CA ASN A 440 -14.37 -4.20 13.11
C ASN A 440 -15.06 -5.54 13.44
N HIS A 441 -15.46 -6.31 12.43
CA HIS A 441 -16.13 -7.58 12.64
C HIS A 441 -15.27 -8.57 13.45
N LEU A 442 -14.00 -8.75 13.06
CA LEU A 442 -13.12 -9.73 13.71
C LEU A 442 -12.69 -9.31 15.13
N ARG A 443 -12.28 -8.06 15.36
CA ARG A 443 -11.74 -7.61 16.66
C ARG A 443 -12.79 -7.04 17.60
N LEU A 444 -13.77 -6.30 17.08
CA LEU A 444 -14.73 -5.58 17.93
C LEU A 444 -16.01 -6.37 18.14
N LEU A 445 -16.56 -7.01 17.10
CA LEU A 445 -17.79 -7.80 17.24
C LEU A 445 -17.50 -9.23 17.75
N TRP A 446 -16.52 -9.95 17.16
CA TRP A 446 -16.14 -11.31 17.58
C TRP A 446 -15.06 -11.39 18.68
N GLY A 447 -14.59 -10.26 19.22
CA GLY A 447 -13.58 -10.21 20.30
C GLY A 447 -12.14 -10.65 19.94
N VAL A 448 -11.91 -11.25 18.76
CA VAL A 448 -10.67 -11.98 18.43
C VAL A 448 -9.47 -11.05 18.36
N GLY A 449 -8.63 -11.09 19.39
CA GLY A 449 -7.38 -10.33 19.44
C GLY A 449 -7.56 -8.85 19.77
N ARG A 450 -8.54 -8.51 20.61
CA ARG A 450 -8.47 -7.26 21.39
C ARG A 450 -7.25 -7.29 22.31
N ASP A 451 -6.50 -6.19 22.35
CA ASP A 451 -5.60 -5.88 23.47
C ASP A 451 -6.20 -4.66 24.19
N THR A 452 -6.69 -4.85 25.41
CA THR A 452 -7.32 -3.80 26.21
C THR A 452 -6.35 -2.64 26.49
N LYS A 453 -5.04 -2.87 26.43
CA LYS A 453 -4.02 -1.83 26.60
C LYS A 453 -3.73 -1.05 25.32
N GLU A 454 -3.90 -1.66 24.14
CA GLU A 454 -3.91 -0.87 22.89
C GLU A 454 -5.21 -0.08 22.77
N GLU A 455 -6.36 -0.58 23.22
CA GLU A 455 -7.60 0.24 23.27
C GLU A 455 -7.50 1.39 24.28
N GLN A 456 -6.84 1.20 25.43
CA GLN A 456 -6.55 2.31 26.35
C GLN A 456 -5.58 3.32 25.74
N LYS A 457 -4.48 2.89 25.11
CA LYS A 457 -3.58 3.80 24.39
C LYS A 457 -4.21 4.52 23.22
N GLN A 458 -5.10 3.85 22.48
CA GLN A 458 -5.82 4.47 21.38
C GLN A 458 -6.80 5.53 21.91
N LYS A 459 -7.44 5.29 23.06
CA LYS A 459 -8.24 6.29 23.78
C LYS A 459 -7.40 7.43 24.34
N GLU A 460 -6.20 7.18 24.84
CA GLU A 460 -5.26 8.22 25.31
C GLU A 460 -4.83 9.14 24.16
N ILE A 461 -4.48 8.58 22.99
CA ILE A 461 -4.12 9.35 21.78
C ILE A 461 -5.35 10.08 21.20
N GLU A 462 -6.52 9.44 21.16
CA GLU A 462 -7.80 10.08 20.80
C GLU A 462 -8.30 11.08 21.86
N VAL A 463 -7.58 11.24 22.99
CA VAL A 463 -7.80 12.27 24.02
C VAL A 463 -6.74 13.37 23.97
N GLU A 464 -5.49 13.09 23.58
CA GLU A 464 -4.53 14.16 23.19
C GLU A 464 -5.06 14.97 21.99
N ASP A 465 -5.82 14.34 21.07
CA ASP A 465 -6.57 15.03 20.00
C ASP A 465 -7.91 15.67 20.48
N ARG A 466 -8.20 15.71 21.80
CA ARG A 466 -9.46 16.26 22.36
C ARG A 466 -9.29 17.17 23.58
N TRP A 467 -9.63 18.42 23.34
CA TRP A 467 -9.89 19.48 24.32
C TRP A 467 -10.81 19.07 25.47
N THR A 468 -10.43 19.44 26.70
CA THR A 468 -11.23 19.22 27.91
C THR A 468 -11.82 20.54 28.44
N ALA A 469 -12.81 20.45 29.33
CA ALA A 469 -13.51 21.60 29.88
C ALA A 469 -12.83 22.24 31.10
N THR A 470 -11.84 21.56 31.69
CA THR A 470 -11.11 22.06 32.87
C THR A 470 -10.12 23.16 32.45
N ASP A 471 -9.35 22.88 31.40
CA ASP A 471 -8.31 23.75 30.81
C ASP A 471 -8.88 25.13 30.40
N ILE A 472 -10.13 25.15 29.96
CA ILE A 472 -10.88 26.37 29.59
C ILE A 472 -11.12 27.28 30.79
N SER A 473 -11.32 26.71 32.00
CA SER A 473 -11.60 27.50 33.20
C SER A 473 -10.35 28.14 33.81
N GLU A 474 -9.21 27.46 33.76
CA GLU A 474 -7.92 27.99 34.26
C GLU A 474 -7.36 29.06 33.31
N SER A 475 -7.46 28.81 31.99
CA SER A 475 -7.14 29.79 30.93
C SER A 475 -7.93 31.11 31.07
N ALA A 476 -9.14 31.07 31.63
CA ALA A 476 -9.99 32.25 31.80
C ALA A 476 -9.54 33.16 32.97
N SER A 477 -8.94 32.60 34.02
CA SER A 477 -8.33 33.37 35.11
C SER A 477 -6.99 33.98 34.69
N GLU A 478 -6.09 33.20 34.08
CA GLU A 478 -4.78 33.72 33.62
C GLU A 478 -4.94 34.88 32.63
N LEU A 479 -5.96 34.83 31.76
CA LEU A 479 -6.21 35.90 30.79
C LEU A 479 -6.62 37.24 31.45
N GLU A 480 -7.17 37.23 32.67
CA GLU A 480 -7.52 38.46 33.40
C GLU A 480 -6.34 38.97 34.24
N GLU A 481 -5.55 38.08 34.86
CA GLU A 481 -4.30 38.45 35.52
C GLU A 481 -3.30 39.08 34.53
N LEU A 482 -3.13 38.48 33.35
CA LEU A 482 -2.32 39.03 32.25
C LEU A 482 -2.86 40.36 31.69
N ARG A 483 -4.14 40.70 31.89
CA ARG A 483 -4.69 42.03 31.55
C ARG A 483 -4.32 43.07 32.59
N GLN A 484 -4.25 42.70 33.88
CA GLN A 484 -3.74 43.60 34.92
C GLN A 484 -2.24 43.87 34.70
N GLU A 485 -1.42 42.83 34.53
CA GLU A 485 0.02 43.02 34.23
C GLU A 485 0.24 43.88 32.96
N ALA A 486 -0.51 43.63 31.88
CA ALA A 486 -0.38 44.41 30.66
C ALA A 486 -0.84 45.87 30.81
N ALA A 487 -1.78 46.18 31.71
CA ALA A 487 -2.17 47.55 32.03
C ALA A 487 -1.08 48.28 32.82
N GLU A 488 -0.46 47.61 33.78
CA GLU A 488 0.64 48.16 34.60
C GLU A 488 1.90 48.39 33.78
N HIS A 489 2.36 47.40 33.00
CA HIS A 489 3.50 47.57 32.09
C HIS A 489 3.24 48.61 30.99
N SER A 490 1.99 48.82 30.55
CA SER A 490 1.66 49.89 29.61
C SER A 490 1.79 51.28 30.22
N ALA A 491 1.64 51.43 31.54
CA ALA A 491 1.90 52.70 32.25
C ALA A 491 3.41 52.95 32.39
N GLU A 492 4.20 51.93 32.69
CA GLU A 492 5.67 52.03 32.72
C GLU A 492 6.26 52.33 31.33
N ALA A 493 5.76 51.67 30.28
CA ALA A 493 6.22 51.89 28.90
C ALA A 493 5.94 53.32 28.40
N ALA A 494 4.86 53.94 28.86
CA ALA A 494 4.55 55.34 28.57
C ALA A 494 5.57 56.30 29.20
N LEU A 495 6.03 56.02 30.43
CA LEU A 495 7.12 56.76 31.09
C LEU A 495 8.49 56.51 30.42
N ALA A 496 8.73 55.31 29.88
CA ALA A 496 9.98 54.98 29.20
C ALA A 496 10.15 55.64 27.81
N MET A 497 9.05 56.06 27.16
CA MET A 497 9.11 56.61 25.80
C MET A 497 9.66 58.04 25.69
N GLU A 498 9.84 58.77 26.79
CA GLU A 498 10.34 60.16 26.77
C GLU A 498 11.88 60.27 26.66
N GLN A 499 12.61 59.15 26.73
CA GLN A 499 14.06 59.12 26.60
C GLN A 499 14.54 57.97 25.70
N MET A 500 14.94 58.27 24.45
CA MET A 500 15.97 57.57 23.65
C MET A 500 16.12 58.23 22.26
N ILE A 501 16.91 59.31 22.17
CA ILE A 501 17.44 59.82 20.89
C ILE A 501 18.77 59.11 20.61
N PRO A 502 19.03 58.54 19.43
CA PRO A 502 20.26 57.80 19.16
C PRO A 502 21.44 58.71 18.74
N PRO A 503 22.63 58.57 19.35
CA PRO A 503 23.84 59.22 18.88
C PRO A 503 24.91 58.23 18.38
N ASN A 504 25.60 58.61 17.30
CA ASN A 504 26.96 58.14 17.03
C ASN A 504 27.96 58.92 17.93
N SER A 505 29.19 58.42 18.01
CA SER A 505 30.42 59.11 18.50
C SER A 505 30.83 58.97 19.98
N LEU A 506 31.83 58.12 20.18
CA LEU A 506 32.94 58.20 21.14
C LEU A 506 32.71 57.88 22.64
N SER A 507 33.83 57.46 23.26
CA SER A 507 34.04 56.93 24.61
C SER A 507 34.50 58.03 25.59
N PRO A 508 34.68 57.82 26.93
CA PRO A 508 34.76 56.54 27.66
C PRO A 508 34.01 56.44 29.03
N SER A 509 34.23 55.29 29.69
CA SER A 509 33.83 54.83 31.04
C SER A 509 34.48 55.68 32.19
N PRO A 510 34.32 55.42 33.53
CA PRO A 510 33.94 54.14 34.20
C PRO A 510 33.18 54.21 35.58
N LEU A 511 33.09 53.04 36.26
CA LEU A 511 32.79 52.79 37.70
C LEU A 511 31.33 53.07 38.17
N ASN A 512 30.64 52.23 38.94
CA ASN A 512 31.07 51.31 40.01
C ASN A 512 30.20 50.03 40.15
N ASN A 513 30.82 48.96 40.66
CA ASN A 513 30.22 47.82 41.40
C ASN A 513 30.33 48.13 42.92
N PRO A 514 29.76 47.36 43.90
CA PRO A 514 29.40 45.92 43.92
C PRO A 514 27.87 45.69 44.05
N LEU A 515 27.26 44.57 44.50
CA LEU A 515 27.72 43.40 45.29
C LEU A 515 26.97 42.09 44.92
N SER A 516 26.68 41.23 45.91
CA SER A 516 26.08 39.87 45.85
C SER A 516 25.61 39.52 47.30
N PRO A 517 25.20 38.28 47.69
CA PRO A 517 24.92 37.05 46.92
C PRO A 517 23.63 36.28 47.33
N SER A 518 23.16 35.37 46.46
CA SER A 518 22.74 34.00 46.86
C SER A 518 22.52 33.07 45.66
N THR A 519 22.72 31.77 45.89
CA THR A 519 22.46 30.60 45.02
C THR A 519 21.63 29.63 45.89
N PRO A 520 20.73 28.74 45.39
CA PRO A 520 21.04 27.84 44.26
C PRO A 520 19.91 27.37 43.33
N THR A 521 20.36 26.89 42.16
CA THR A 521 19.89 25.73 41.38
C THR A 521 18.48 25.15 41.63
N GLN A 522 17.63 25.23 40.60
CA GLN A 522 16.75 24.12 40.18
C GLN A 522 16.64 24.05 38.65
N ALA A 523 16.05 22.97 38.12
CA ALA A 523 16.16 22.61 36.71
C ALA A 523 15.09 23.28 35.83
N LEU A 524 15.49 23.69 34.62
CA LEU A 524 14.57 24.10 33.56
C LEU A 524 13.74 22.90 33.09
N MET A 525 12.48 22.85 33.52
CA MET A 525 11.43 22.11 32.81
C MET A 525 10.83 23.00 31.74
N SER A 526 10.53 22.42 30.58
CA SER A 526 9.77 23.08 29.51
C SER A 526 8.29 23.03 29.86
N HIS A 527 7.64 24.20 29.97
CA HIS A 527 6.19 24.29 29.86
C HIS A 527 5.81 24.40 28.38
N ASP A 528 5.03 23.45 27.91
CA ASP A 528 4.24 23.58 26.69
C ASP A 528 3.10 24.61 26.93
N PHE A 529 2.62 25.25 25.87
CA PHE A 529 1.56 26.25 25.94
C PHE A 529 0.35 25.80 25.11
N ASP A 530 -0.75 25.51 25.81
CA ASP A 530 -2.02 25.09 25.22
C ASP A 530 -2.90 26.28 24.83
N MET A 531 -3.77 26.14 23.81
CA MET A 531 -4.72 27.20 23.41
C MET A 531 -5.84 26.78 22.44
N HIS A 532 -7.12 26.68 22.89
CA HIS A 532 -8.35 26.69 22.06
C HIS A 532 -9.56 27.32 22.80
N ASP A 533 -10.56 27.72 22.00
CA ASP A 533 -11.91 28.21 22.36
C ASP A 533 -12.88 27.85 21.19
N ILE A 534 -14.19 27.53 21.31
CA ILE A 534 -15.02 26.71 22.24
C ILE A 534 -16.14 26.06 21.34
N ASN A 535 -17.04 25.13 21.67
CA ASN A 535 -17.49 24.29 22.82
C ASN A 535 -18.40 23.16 22.22
N ASP A 536 -18.70 22.04 22.89
CA ASP A 536 -19.91 21.23 22.55
C ASP A 536 -20.49 20.37 23.70
N GLN A 537 -21.83 20.18 23.71
CA GLN A 537 -22.60 19.49 24.75
C GLN A 537 -23.36 18.25 24.21
N ASP A 538 -22.65 17.21 23.79
CA ASP A 538 -23.29 15.94 23.34
C ASP A 538 -22.43 14.69 23.67
N TYR A 539 -22.07 14.53 24.95
CA TYR A 539 -21.31 13.37 25.43
C TYR A 539 -22.18 12.13 25.67
N ILE A 540 -22.35 11.32 24.63
CA ILE A 540 -22.62 9.88 24.81
C ILE A 540 -21.28 9.20 25.15
N PRO A 541 -21.14 8.53 26.31
CA PRO A 541 -19.90 7.85 26.66
C PRO A 541 -19.55 6.76 25.65
N PRO A 542 -18.29 6.64 25.20
CA PRO A 542 -17.82 5.43 24.54
C PRO A 542 -17.82 4.30 25.58
N VAL A 543 -18.77 3.37 25.46
CA VAL A 543 -18.98 2.29 26.44
C VAL A 543 -17.67 1.57 26.72
N SER A 544 -17.29 1.47 28.00
CA SER A 544 -16.24 0.53 28.41
C SER A 544 -16.81 -0.87 28.29
N LEU A 545 -16.59 -1.49 27.13
CA LEU A 545 -16.96 -2.87 26.87
C LEU A 545 -15.88 -3.78 27.45
N ASP A 546 -15.96 -3.92 28.78
CA ASP A 546 -15.13 -4.79 29.60
C ASP A 546 -15.23 -6.27 29.18
N SER A 547 -16.27 -6.63 28.43
CA SER A 547 -16.38 -7.83 27.59
C SER A 547 -16.79 -7.48 26.14
N PRO A 548 -16.41 -8.28 25.13
CA PRO A 548 -16.92 -8.11 23.76
C PRO A 548 -18.39 -8.54 23.64
N PRO A 549 -19.10 -8.11 22.57
CA PRO A 549 -20.52 -8.44 22.38
C PRO A 549 -20.75 -9.88 21.88
N PHE A 550 -19.71 -10.53 21.34
CA PHE A 550 -19.62 -11.98 21.13
C PHE A 550 -18.17 -12.43 21.35
N ASP A 551 -17.99 -13.61 21.93
CA ASP A 551 -16.71 -14.28 22.10
C ASP A 551 -16.82 -15.72 21.58
N PHE A 552 -15.85 -16.18 20.79
CA PHE A 552 -15.70 -17.61 20.52
C PHE A 552 -15.22 -18.34 21.78
N THR A 553 -15.88 -19.45 22.13
CA THR A 553 -15.40 -20.32 23.21
C THR A 553 -13.97 -20.82 22.91
N SER A 554 -13.20 -21.15 23.95
CA SER A 554 -11.80 -21.58 23.80
C SER A 554 -11.61 -22.77 22.85
N SER A 555 -12.60 -23.68 22.77
CA SER A 555 -12.63 -24.79 21.81
C SER A 555 -12.91 -24.33 20.38
N GLN A 556 -13.88 -23.44 20.16
CA GLN A 556 -14.16 -22.83 18.84
C GLN A 556 -12.96 -22.03 18.33
N LEU A 557 -12.34 -21.19 19.17
CA LEU A 557 -11.15 -20.43 18.79
C LEU A 557 -9.96 -21.34 18.48
N GLN A 558 -9.79 -22.44 19.22
CA GLN A 558 -8.78 -23.46 18.91
C GLN A 558 -9.10 -24.23 17.62
N ALA A 559 -10.36 -24.49 17.30
CA ALA A 559 -10.78 -25.06 16.01
C ALA A 559 -10.46 -24.10 14.86
N ILE A 560 -10.72 -22.80 15.02
CA ILE A 560 -10.37 -21.75 14.04
C ILE A 560 -8.85 -21.75 13.78
N ARG A 561 -8.02 -21.72 14.82
CA ARG A 561 -6.56 -21.79 14.73
C ARG A 561 -6.06 -23.07 14.05
N THR A 562 -6.69 -24.20 14.35
CA THR A 562 -6.41 -25.51 13.74
C THR A 562 -6.74 -25.48 12.25
N GLY A 563 -7.90 -24.96 11.85
CA GLY A 563 -8.26 -24.75 10.45
C GLY A 563 -7.32 -23.79 9.71
N ILE A 564 -6.91 -22.67 10.32
CA ILE A 564 -5.93 -21.74 9.72
C ILE A 564 -4.58 -22.42 9.46
N ARG A 565 -4.20 -23.40 10.27
CA ARG A 565 -3.01 -24.24 10.06
C ARG A 565 -3.22 -25.25 8.92
N ASP A 566 -4.36 -25.95 8.91
CA ASP A 566 -4.59 -27.15 8.10
C ASP A 566 -5.20 -26.87 6.70
N VAL A 567 -5.78 -25.69 6.46
CA VAL A 567 -6.18 -25.24 5.11
C VAL A 567 -4.95 -25.25 4.18
N SER A 568 -5.07 -25.93 3.04
CA SER A 568 -4.09 -25.89 1.96
C SER A 568 -4.22 -24.58 1.17
N LEU A 569 -3.13 -23.83 1.08
CA LEU A 569 -3.02 -22.55 0.36
C LEU A 569 -1.95 -22.66 -0.75
N PRO A 570 -2.11 -21.96 -1.89
CA PRO A 570 -1.05 -21.86 -2.89
C PRO A 570 0.09 -20.93 -2.41
N THR A 571 1.31 -21.14 -2.89
CA THR A 571 2.55 -20.50 -2.38
C THR A 571 2.63 -18.98 -2.56
N TRP A 572 1.73 -18.38 -3.34
CA TRP A 572 1.63 -16.93 -3.52
C TRP A 572 0.67 -16.25 -2.53
N VAL A 573 -0.16 -17.02 -1.81
CA VAL A 573 -1.01 -16.51 -0.72
C VAL A 573 -0.24 -16.60 0.60
N GLN A 574 0.00 -15.46 1.24
CA GLN A 574 0.58 -15.42 2.58
C GLN A 574 -0.41 -16.02 3.59
N ARG A 575 -0.02 -17.10 4.28
CA ARG A 575 -0.83 -17.67 5.37
C ARG A 575 -0.92 -16.67 6.55
N PRO A 576 -2.12 -16.34 7.06
CA PRO A 576 -2.27 -15.54 8.28
C PRO A 576 -1.71 -16.26 9.52
N PRO A 577 -1.49 -15.54 10.64
CA PRO A 577 -1.02 -16.13 11.89
C PRO A 577 -1.89 -17.29 12.38
N THR A 578 -1.28 -18.47 12.56
CA THR A 578 -1.98 -19.68 13.03
C THR A 578 -2.40 -19.61 14.50
N ASN A 579 -1.83 -18.68 15.27
CA ASN A 579 -2.21 -18.38 16.65
C ASN A 579 -3.11 -17.12 16.75
N LEU A 580 -4.07 -17.02 15.83
CA LEU A 580 -4.99 -15.89 15.71
C LEU A 580 -5.61 -15.51 17.08
N GLY A 581 -5.53 -14.22 17.41
CA GLY A 581 -6.04 -13.64 18.66
C GLY A 581 -5.03 -13.55 19.81
N GLU A 582 -3.82 -14.11 19.71
CA GLU A 582 -2.80 -13.97 20.79
C GLU A 582 -1.95 -12.71 20.63
N ALA A 583 -1.64 -12.01 21.72
CA ALA A 583 -0.81 -10.79 21.69
C ALA A 583 0.56 -10.95 21.01
N GLN A 584 1.08 -12.18 20.88
CA GLN A 584 2.38 -12.46 20.25
C GLN A 584 2.46 -12.14 18.74
N HIS A 585 1.33 -12.04 18.02
CA HIS A 585 1.34 -11.78 16.56
C HIS A 585 1.18 -10.30 16.16
N GLY A 586 0.78 -9.42 17.09
CA GLY A 586 0.63 -7.98 16.84
C GLY A 586 -0.62 -7.59 16.02
N LYS A 587 -0.52 -6.52 15.22
CA LYS A 587 -1.61 -6.04 14.35
C LYS A 587 -1.58 -6.73 12.98
N LEU A 588 -2.70 -7.36 12.61
CA LEU A 588 -2.95 -7.91 11.28
C LEU A 588 -3.03 -6.79 10.22
N LYS A 589 -2.65 -7.12 8.99
CA LYS A 589 -2.72 -6.22 7.82
C LYS A 589 -4.01 -6.42 7.03
N ALA A 590 -4.42 -5.39 6.27
CA ALA A 590 -5.53 -5.43 5.32
C ALA A 590 -5.66 -6.74 4.50
N TYR A 591 -4.55 -7.21 3.91
CA TYR A 591 -4.52 -8.42 3.09
C TYR A 591 -4.72 -9.71 3.92
N GLU A 592 -4.33 -9.72 5.19
CA GLU A 592 -4.53 -10.86 6.10
C GLU A 592 -6.00 -10.95 6.53
N TYR A 593 -6.68 -9.83 6.80
CA TYR A 593 -8.14 -9.80 6.96
C TYR A 593 -8.85 -10.30 5.70
N LEU A 594 -8.47 -9.81 4.51
CA LEU A 594 -9.05 -10.26 3.24
C LEU A 594 -8.84 -11.77 3.01
N THR A 595 -7.65 -12.28 3.32
CA THR A 595 -7.30 -13.72 3.22
C THR A 595 -8.15 -14.56 4.19
N LEU A 596 -8.33 -14.10 5.43
CA LEU A 596 -9.16 -14.78 6.41
C LEU A 596 -10.62 -14.84 5.95
N PHE A 597 -11.26 -13.69 5.67
CA PHE A 597 -12.68 -13.64 5.34
C PHE A 597 -13.04 -14.27 3.99
N ILE A 598 -12.17 -14.20 2.97
CA ILE A 598 -12.47 -14.79 1.66
C ILE A 598 -12.01 -16.26 1.53
N TRP A 599 -10.79 -16.60 1.95
CA TRP A 599 -10.13 -17.85 1.52
C TRP A 599 -9.98 -18.91 2.62
N ILE A 600 -10.31 -18.60 3.86
CA ILE A 600 -10.04 -19.47 5.02
C ILE A 600 -11.30 -19.65 5.89
N PHE A 601 -11.89 -18.57 6.39
CA PHE A 601 -13.09 -18.61 7.23
C PHE A 601 -14.30 -19.28 6.56
N PRO A 602 -14.57 -19.14 5.24
CA PRO A 602 -15.67 -19.86 4.59
C PRO A 602 -15.54 -21.39 4.61
N LEU A 603 -14.36 -21.95 4.88
CA LEU A 603 -14.14 -23.38 5.02
C LEU A 603 -14.25 -23.87 6.48
N ILE A 604 -14.34 -22.95 7.45
CA ILE A 604 -14.18 -23.22 8.89
C ILE A 604 -15.38 -22.72 9.69
N ILE A 605 -15.69 -21.42 9.61
CA ILE A 605 -16.74 -20.77 10.41
C ILE A 605 -18.13 -21.41 10.22
N PRO A 606 -18.54 -21.86 9.02
CA PRO A 606 -19.81 -22.56 8.87
C PRO A 606 -19.90 -23.89 9.64
N GLU A 607 -18.80 -24.53 10.04
CA GLU A 607 -18.84 -25.71 10.91
C GLU A 607 -19.29 -25.37 12.34
N ILE A 608 -18.99 -24.15 12.80
CA ILE A 608 -19.22 -23.72 14.18
C ILE A 608 -20.72 -23.47 14.43
N TRP A 609 -21.41 -22.93 13.43
CA TRP A 609 -22.80 -22.49 13.54
C TRP A 609 -23.82 -23.32 12.75
N TYR A 610 -23.39 -24.11 11.76
CA TYR A 610 -24.31 -24.97 11.00
C TYR A 610 -24.41 -26.38 11.61
N SER A 611 -25.47 -26.61 12.40
CA SER A 611 -25.82 -27.94 12.90
C SER A 611 -27.34 -28.11 13.03
N ILE A 612 -27.79 -29.36 13.20
CA ILE A 612 -29.21 -29.69 13.48
C ILE A 612 -29.67 -29.13 14.84
N GLN A 613 -28.73 -28.75 15.70
CA GLN A 613 -28.94 -28.25 17.07
C GLN A 613 -28.55 -26.77 17.20
N ALA A 614 -28.32 -26.08 16.07
CA ALA A 614 -28.01 -24.65 16.04
C ALA A 614 -29.17 -23.83 16.61
N SER A 615 -28.86 -22.81 17.40
CA SER A 615 -29.85 -21.84 17.88
C SER A 615 -30.18 -20.81 16.78
N ASP A 616 -31.29 -20.09 16.95
CA ASP A 616 -31.62 -18.94 16.09
C ASP A 616 -30.48 -17.91 16.05
N HIS A 617 -29.72 -17.77 17.15
CA HIS A 617 -28.55 -16.90 17.23
C HIS A 617 -27.38 -17.43 16.37
N ASP A 618 -27.12 -18.75 16.38
CA ASP A 618 -26.09 -19.35 15.52
C ASP A 618 -26.46 -19.19 14.04
N HIS A 619 -27.75 -19.35 13.69
CA HIS A 619 -28.25 -19.08 12.35
C HIS A 619 -28.05 -17.60 11.95
N ASP A 620 -28.43 -16.65 12.80
CA ASP A 620 -28.21 -15.22 12.57
C ASP A 620 -26.73 -14.88 12.37
N GLN A 621 -25.82 -15.46 13.18
CA GLN A 621 -24.37 -15.27 13.05
C GLN A 621 -23.85 -15.81 11.71
N LEU A 622 -24.32 -17.00 11.30
CA LEU A 622 -23.95 -17.62 10.02
C LEU A 622 -24.48 -16.83 8.81
N GLU A 623 -25.72 -16.35 8.87
CA GLU A 623 -26.32 -15.50 7.83
C GLU A 623 -25.59 -14.15 7.76
N CYS A 624 -25.28 -13.53 8.91
CA CYS A 624 -24.50 -12.29 8.99
C CYS A 624 -23.12 -12.46 8.35
N PHE A 625 -22.42 -13.56 8.68
CA PHE A 625 -21.12 -13.91 8.09
C PHE A 625 -21.23 -14.21 6.58
N HIS A 626 -22.26 -14.93 6.12
CA HIS A 626 -22.51 -15.15 4.69
C HIS A 626 -22.71 -13.84 3.93
N HIS A 627 -23.51 -12.91 4.46
CA HIS A 627 -23.73 -11.61 3.86
C HIS A 627 -22.44 -10.77 3.82
N LEU A 628 -21.62 -10.80 4.87
CA LEU A 628 -20.31 -10.14 4.89
C LEU A 628 -19.35 -10.70 3.84
N VAL A 629 -19.21 -12.03 3.75
CA VAL A 629 -18.32 -12.67 2.76
C VAL A 629 -18.83 -12.44 1.34
N SER A 630 -20.15 -12.48 1.12
CA SER A 630 -20.76 -12.20 -0.18
C SER A 630 -20.47 -10.76 -0.65
N ALA A 631 -20.63 -9.77 0.22
CA ALA A 631 -20.27 -8.38 -0.08
C ALA A 631 -18.75 -8.23 -0.31
N THR A 632 -17.92 -8.90 0.51
CA THR A 632 -16.45 -8.90 0.40
C THR A 632 -15.97 -9.47 -0.94
N ASN A 633 -16.58 -10.57 -1.39
CA ASN A 633 -16.31 -11.21 -2.68
C ASN A 633 -16.63 -10.29 -3.87
N ILE A 634 -17.69 -9.47 -3.77
CA ILE A 634 -18.05 -8.55 -4.84
C ILE A 634 -17.15 -7.31 -4.85
N VAL A 635 -16.98 -6.63 -3.71
CA VAL A 635 -16.22 -5.36 -3.65
C VAL A 635 -14.72 -5.55 -3.88
N SER A 636 -14.20 -6.75 -3.61
CA SER A 636 -12.81 -7.10 -3.90
C SER A 636 -12.59 -7.70 -5.31
N SER A 637 -13.64 -7.87 -6.13
CA SER A 637 -13.49 -8.39 -7.49
C SER A 637 -12.90 -7.34 -8.44
N PHE A 638 -11.97 -7.78 -9.29
CA PHE A 638 -11.44 -7.01 -10.43
C PHE A 638 -12.42 -6.95 -11.63
N THR A 639 -13.63 -7.51 -11.50
CA THR A 639 -14.72 -7.27 -12.45
C THR A 639 -15.99 -6.86 -11.73
N THR A 640 -16.71 -5.87 -12.27
CA THR A 640 -18.02 -5.47 -11.75
C THR A 640 -18.99 -5.17 -12.87
N SER A 641 -20.27 -5.07 -12.52
CA SER A 641 -21.38 -4.72 -13.39
C SER A 641 -22.46 -4.11 -12.51
N PHE A 642 -23.50 -3.50 -13.10
CA PHE A 642 -24.54 -2.87 -12.30
C PHE A 642 -25.26 -3.92 -11.43
N ALA A 643 -25.54 -5.10 -11.98
CA ALA A 643 -26.11 -6.23 -11.24
C ALA A 643 -25.18 -6.79 -10.15
N LYS A 644 -23.84 -6.77 -10.33
CA LYS A 644 -22.89 -7.09 -9.24
C LYS A 644 -22.97 -6.03 -8.14
N ALA A 645 -22.96 -4.75 -8.49
CA ALA A 645 -23.04 -3.65 -7.53
C ALA A 645 -24.37 -3.63 -6.74
N ASP A 646 -25.50 -3.96 -7.38
CA ASP A 646 -26.79 -4.11 -6.70
C ASP A 646 -26.82 -5.31 -5.74
N LYS A 647 -26.21 -6.45 -6.13
CA LYS A 647 -26.01 -7.60 -5.22
C LYS A 647 -25.14 -7.23 -4.02
N TYR A 648 -24.08 -6.44 -4.22
CA TYR A 648 -23.29 -5.92 -3.10
C TYR A 648 -24.14 -5.08 -2.14
N THR A 649 -24.92 -4.13 -2.66
CA THR A 649 -25.78 -3.27 -1.82
C THR A 649 -26.79 -4.11 -1.04
N HIS A 650 -27.46 -5.07 -1.68
CA HIS A 650 -28.36 -6.01 -1.02
C HIS A 650 -27.63 -6.79 0.10
N HIS A 651 -26.50 -7.43 -0.21
CA HIS A 651 -25.79 -8.23 0.80
C HIS A 651 -25.32 -7.38 1.98
N TYR A 652 -24.81 -6.18 1.72
CA TYR A 652 -24.25 -5.31 2.74
C TYR A 652 -25.32 -4.62 3.61
N THR A 653 -26.48 -4.27 3.05
CA THR A 653 -27.64 -3.82 3.84
C THR A 653 -28.13 -4.92 4.78
N HIS A 654 -28.28 -6.16 4.31
CA HIS A 654 -28.67 -7.29 5.16
C HIS A 654 -27.65 -7.59 6.26
N TYR A 655 -26.34 -7.53 5.96
CA TYR A 655 -25.27 -7.60 6.97
C TYR A 655 -25.42 -6.52 8.07
N ARG A 656 -25.75 -5.28 7.70
CA ARG A 656 -26.01 -4.21 8.68
C ARG A 656 -27.27 -4.46 9.52
N ILE A 657 -28.35 -4.95 8.92
CA ILE A 657 -29.58 -5.34 9.64
C ILE A 657 -29.26 -6.44 10.67
N LEU A 658 -28.51 -7.47 10.27
CA LEU A 658 -28.14 -8.57 11.17
C LEU A 658 -27.17 -8.13 12.27
N ILE A 659 -26.26 -7.18 12.01
CA ILE A 659 -25.47 -6.53 13.08
C ILE A 659 -26.37 -5.77 14.07
N GLN A 660 -27.36 -5.01 13.59
CA GLN A 660 -28.30 -4.30 14.47
C GLN A 660 -29.14 -5.26 15.31
N LYS A 661 -29.48 -6.45 14.78
CA LYS A 661 -30.18 -7.53 15.49
C LYS A 661 -29.29 -8.23 16.54
N LEU A 662 -28.07 -8.60 16.15
CA LEU A 662 -27.12 -9.37 16.98
C LEU A 662 -26.44 -8.52 18.06
N PHE A 663 -26.16 -7.26 17.75
CA PHE A 663 -25.33 -6.37 18.57
C PHE A 663 -26.00 -5.00 18.82
N PRO A 664 -27.25 -4.94 19.30
CA PRO A 664 -28.07 -3.71 19.36
C PRO A 664 -27.50 -2.60 20.26
N HIS A 665 -26.51 -2.90 21.09
CA HIS A 665 -25.84 -1.94 21.98
C HIS A 665 -24.45 -1.51 21.45
N PHE A 666 -24.03 -1.97 20.27
CA PHE A 666 -22.72 -1.64 19.68
C PHE A 666 -22.89 -0.69 18.48
N PRO A 667 -22.58 0.62 18.61
CA PRO A 667 -22.81 1.57 17.53
C PRO A 667 -21.86 1.36 16.33
N SER A 668 -22.39 1.47 15.11
CA SER A 668 -21.59 1.32 13.89
C SER A 668 -20.54 2.42 13.75
N LYS A 669 -19.29 2.03 13.48
CA LYS A 669 -18.25 3.00 13.08
C LYS A 669 -18.59 3.65 11.73
N PRO A 670 -18.22 4.94 11.49
CA PRO A 670 -18.51 5.65 10.23
C PRO A 670 -18.14 4.92 8.94
N ASN A 671 -17.09 4.09 8.96
CA ASN A 671 -16.66 3.23 7.85
C ASN A 671 -17.81 2.33 7.34
N HIS A 672 -18.72 1.90 8.23
CA HIS A 672 -19.89 1.11 7.82
C HIS A 672 -20.88 1.90 6.97
N HIS A 673 -21.11 3.19 7.25
CA HIS A 673 -21.91 4.05 6.39
C HIS A 673 -21.19 4.31 5.06
N TYR A 674 -19.88 4.59 5.08
CA TYR A 674 -19.11 4.77 3.86
C TYR A 674 -19.14 3.56 2.94
N ALA A 675 -19.05 2.36 3.51
CA ALA A 675 -19.14 1.12 2.74
C ALA A 675 -20.51 0.92 2.07
N MET A 676 -21.61 1.55 2.53
CA MET A 676 -22.89 1.52 1.80
C MET A 676 -22.79 2.22 0.42
N HIS A 677 -21.93 3.25 0.29
CA HIS A 677 -21.73 3.96 -0.98
C HIS A 677 -20.92 3.17 -2.01
N ASN A 678 -20.23 2.08 -1.62
CA ASN A 678 -19.43 1.25 -2.54
C ASN A 678 -20.25 0.69 -3.72
N GLY A 679 -21.55 0.46 -3.56
CA GLY A 679 -22.44 0.06 -4.67
C GLY A 679 -22.53 1.13 -5.75
N ASN A 680 -22.70 2.39 -5.35
CA ASN A 680 -22.73 3.53 -6.28
C ASN A 680 -21.33 3.82 -6.86
N LEU A 681 -20.28 3.69 -6.05
CA LEU A 681 -18.90 3.80 -6.52
C LEU A 681 -18.58 2.73 -7.58
N MET A 682 -19.01 1.48 -7.41
CA MET A 682 -18.82 0.42 -8.42
C MET A 682 -19.60 0.69 -9.72
N LYS A 683 -20.82 1.22 -9.64
CA LYS A 683 -21.59 1.62 -10.83
C LYS A 683 -20.94 2.76 -11.59
N ARG A 684 -20.31 3.72 -10.88
CA ARG A 684 -19.65 4.88 -11.48
C ARG A 684 -18.25 4.57 -12.00
N TRP A 685 -17.39 4.00 -11.17
CA TRP A 685 -15.94 3.86 -11.38
C TRP A 685 -15.48 2.47 -11.83
N GLY A 686 -16.39 1.50 -11.90
CA GLY A 686 -16.05 0.12 -12.23
C GLY A 686 -15.41 -0.61 -11.03
N PRO A 687 -14.50 -1.57 -11.24
CA PRO A 687 -13.94 -2.39 -10.16
C PRO A 687 -13.08 -1.56 -9.20
N LEU A 688 -13.53 -1.40 -7.94
CA LEU A 688 -12.81 -0.61 -6.93
C LEU A 688 -11.37 -1.08 -6.62
N PRO A 689 -11.00 -2.37 -6.75
CA PRO A 689 -9.60 -2.78 -6.66
C PRO A 689 -8.68 -2.09 -7.67
N CYS A 690 -9.20 -1.66 -8.83
CA CYS A 690 -8.47 -0.87 -9.84
C CYS A 690 -8.31 0.61 -9.44
N LEU A 691 -8.75 1.03 -8.24
CA LEU A 691 -8.52 2.36 -7.67
C LEU A 691 -8.09 2.28 -6.18
N SER A 692 -7.45 1.18 -5.77
CA SER A 692 -7.05 0.97 -4.37
C SER A 692 -5.68 1.54 -3.99
N GLU A 693 -5.60 2.01 -2.75
CA GLU A 693 -4.45 2.45 -1.98
C GLU A 693 -3.28 1.44 -2.00
N ASN A 694 -3.59 0.14 -2.13
CA ASN A 694 -2.62 -0.97 -2.24
C ASN A 694 -1.44 -0.65 -3.18
N PHE A 695 -1.68 0.07 -4.28
CA PHE A 695 -0.62 0.41 -5.23
C PHE A 695 0.38 1.42 -4.68
N GLY A 696 -0.09 2.42 -3.93
CA GLY A 696 0.73 3.45 -3.28
C GLY A 696 1.39 2.96 -1.99
N GLU A 697 0.70 2.13 -1.22
CA GLU A 697 1.25 1.53 0.01
C GLU A 697 2.44 0.59 -0.27
N ARG A 698 2.44 -0.09 -1.42
CA ARG A 698 3.65 -0.80 -1.90
C ARG A 698 4.82 0.14 -2.15
N VAL A 699 4.57 1.40 -2.55
CA VAL A 699 5.61 2.44 -2.71
C VAL A 699 6.04 2.97 -1.36
N ASN A 700 5.14 3.26 -0.40
CA ASN A 700 5.51 3.59 0.98
C ASN A 700 6.45 2.52 1.58
N GLY A 701 6.09 1.24 1.40
CA GLY A 701 6.93 0.10 1.76
C GLY A 701 8.24 -0.03 0.96
N MET A 702 8.39 0.61 -0.20
CA MET A 702 9.70 0.79 -0.86
C MET A 702 10.48 1.96 -0.24
N LEU A 703 9.82 3.09 0.05
CA LEU A 703 10.44 4.28 0.67
C LEU A 703 11.04 3.96 2.04
N GLN A 704 10.32 3.21 2.89
CA GLN A 704 10.80 2.69 4.18
C GLN A 704 12.06 1.80 4.08
N ARG A 705 12.36 1.24 2.90
CA ARG A 705 13.58 0.42 2.67
C ARG A 705 14.75 1.21 2.09
N ILE A 706 14.57 2.50 1.78
CA ILE A 706 15.66 3.39 1.32
C ILE A 706 16.52 3.76 2.53
N ASN A 707 17.83 3.47 2.48
CA ASN A 707 18.74 3.90 3.53
C ASN A 707 18.95 5.42 3.52
N THR A 708 18.27 6.12 4.42
CA THR A 708 18.40 7.57 4.66
C THR A 708 19.58 7.94 5.57
N ASN A 709 20.34 6.96 6.06
CA ASN A 709 21.38 7.11 7.09
C ASN A 709 20.89 7.88 8.34
N SER A 710 19.60 7.74 8.66
CA SER A 710 18.88 8.43 9.75
C SER A 710 18.97 9.98 9.72
N ARG A 711 19.23 10.57 8.55
CA ARG A 711 19.34 12.03 8.39
C ARG A 711 17.98 12.69 8.20
N LEU A 712 17.27 12.97 9.30
CA LEU A 712 15.93 13.56 9.29
C LEU A 712 15.80 14.82 8.40
N ASN A 713 16.79 15.73 8.44
CA ASN A 713 16.78 16.98 7.63
C ASN A 713 17.00 16.77 6.12
N ASP A 714 17.40 15.57 5.69
CA ASP A 714 17.73 15.26 4.30
C ASP A 714 16.90 14.03 3.80
N LEU A 715 15.85 13.65 4.54
CA LEU A 715 15.14 12.36 4.46
C LEU A 715 14.16 12.28 3.27
N ASP A 716 13.30 13.29 3.13
CA ASP A 716 12.35 13.50 2.04
C ASP A 716 13.06 13.53 0.67
N LEU A 717 14.12 14.33 0.55
CA LEU A 717 14.99 14.39 -0.62
C LEU A 717 15.61 13.02 -0.93
N THR A 718 16.14 12.33 0.08
CA THR A 718 16.81 11.03 -0.14
C THR A 718 15.83 9.99 -0.65
N MET A 719 14.63 9.91 -0.06
CA MET A 719 13.58 8.98 -0.48
C MET A 719 13.06 9.31 -1.89
N LEU A 720 12.66 10.56 -2.15
CA LEU A 720 12.15 11.00 -3.46
C LEU A 720 13.18 10.80 -4.60
N ARG A 721 14.45 11.10 -4.33
CA ARG A 721 15.53 10.99 -5.33
C ARG A 721 15.84 9.54 -5.68
N GLN A 722 15.88 8.64 -4.71
CA GLN A 722 16.22 7.24 -4.97
C GLN A 722 15.04 6.48 -5.60
N ILE A 723 13.78 6.73 -5.20
CA ILE A 723 12.61 6.11 -5.87
C ILE A 723 12.47 6.59 -7.33
N SER A 724 12.74 7.87 -7.60
CA SER A 724 12.66 8.43 -8.96
C SER A 724 13.81 7.93 -9.85
N ARG A 725 15.02 7.76 -9.31
CA ARG A 725 16.13 7.07 -10.01
C ARG A 725 15.78 5.62 -10.32
N ARG A 726 15.17 4.90 -9.38
CA ARG A 726 14.71 3.51 -9.57
C ARG A 726 13.73 3.43 -10.76
N GLY A 727 12.69 4.26 -10.79
CA GLY A 727 11.76 4.32 -11.92
C GLY A 727 12.44 4.66 -13.25
N ARG A 728 13.36 5.64 -13.28
CA ARG A 728 14.11 5.99 -14.51
C ARG A 728 15.09 4.88 -14.96
N LEU A 729 15.58 4.04 -14.05
CA LEU A 729 16.41 2.88 -14.36
C LEU A 729 15.57 1.71 -14.88
N GLU A 730 14.46 1.39 -14.24
CA GLU A 730 13.54 0.32 -14.67
C GLU A 730 12.95 0.60 -16.06
N ALA A 731 12.58 1.85 -16.37
CA ALA A 731 12.24 2.25 -17.75
C ALA A 731 13.33 1.87 -18.77
N LYS A 732 14.60 2.13 -18.46
CA LYS A 732 15.72 1.82 -19.38
C LYS A 732 16.03 0.32 -19.50
N LEU A 733 15.65 -0.48 -18.50
CA LEU A 733 15.74 -1.94 -18.54
C LEU A 733 14.55 -2.57 -19.30
N HIS A 734 13.34 -2.04 -19.12
CA HIS A 734 12.10 -2.58 -19.70
C HIS A 734 11.87 -2.11 -21.14
N ASP A 735 12.04 -0.81 -21.42
CA ASP A 735 11.88 -0.23 -22.76
C ASP A 735 13.10 -0.50 -23.68
N GLY A 736 14.23 -0.91 -23.10
CA GLY A 736 15.53 -0.96 -23.76
C GLY A 736 15.57 -1.87 -24.98
N ALA A 737 15.77 -1.30 -26.17
CA ALA A 737 15.81 -2.05 -27.44
C ALA A 737 17.04 -2.98 -27.58
N ASP A 738 18.09 -2.77 -26.78
CA ASP A 738 19.33 -3.55 -26.81
C ASP A 738 19.18 -4.95 -26.19
N LYS A 739 19.72 -5.96 -26.87
CA LYS A 739 19.87 -7.34 -26.38
C LYS A 739 20.69 -7.42 -25.09
N ALA A 740 21.61 -6.49 -24.82
CA ALA A 740 22.38 -6.45 -23.58
C ALA A 740 21.52 -6.05 -22.38
N SER A 741 20.75 -4.95 -22.46
CA SER A 741 19.81 -4.54 -21.41
C SER A 741 18.80 -5.64 -21.08
N LYS A 742 18.24 -6.31 -22.11
CA LYS A 742 17.31 -7.44 -21.95
C LYS A 742 17.94 -8.71 -21.36
N LYS A 743 19.29 -8.80 -21.30
CA LYS A 743 20.03 -9.84 -20.54
C LYS A 743 20.38 -9.41 -19.12
N LEU A 744 20.51 -8.11 -18.86
CA LEU A 744 20.85 -7.56 -17.54
C LEU A 744 19.62 -7.37 -16.64
N ALA A 745 18.44 -7.08 -17.21
CA ALA A 745 17.22 -6.89 -16.41
C ALA A 745 16.92 -8.10 -15.48
N PRO A 746 16.96 -9.37 -15.93
CA PRO A 746 16.74 -10.54 -15.05
C PRO A 746 17.87 -10.85 -14.06
N ILE A 747 18.95 -10.06 -14.07
CA ILE A 747 20.07 -10.14 -13.11
C ILE A 747 19.93 -9.04 -12.04
N LEU A 748 19.39 -7.87 -12.42
CA LEU A 748 19.20 -6.72 -11.55
C LEU A 748 17.87 -6.77 -10.78
N ASP A 749 16.80 -7.25 -11.42
CA ASP A 749 15.54 -7.62 -10.76
C ASP A 749 15.19 -9.06 -11.19
N PRO A 750 15.68 -10.08 -10.46
CA PRO A 750 15.49 -11.46 -10.86
C PRO A 750 14.00 -11.85 -10.75
N PRO A 751 13.36 -12.31 -11.84
CA PRO A 751 11.98 -12.78 -11.78
C PRO A 751 11.88 -13.93 -10.78
N SER A 752 10.73 -14.04 -10.10
CA SER A 752 10.51 -14.98 -9.00
C SER A 752 10.57 -16.44 -9.45
N LEU A 753 11.78 -16.98 -9.45
CA LEU A 753 12.18 -18.35 -9.81
C LEU A 753 11.80 -18.79 -11.24
N PHE A 754 12.79 -18.70 -12.14
CA PHE A 754 12.87 -19.31 -13.47
C PHE A 754 11.99 -18.68 -14.57
N ASP A 755 12.48 -17.60 -15.19
CA ASP A 755 12.14 -17.26 -16.58
C ASP A 755 12.94 -18.17 -17.54
N SER A 756 12.28 -18.77 -18.53
CA SER A 756 12.81 -19.92 -19.29
C SER A 756 13.45 -19.51 -20.61
N LYS A 757 14.70 -19.95 -20.84
CA LYS A 757 15.41 -19.79 -22.12
C LYS A 757 16.19 -21.06 -22.49
N SER A 758 16.20 -21.40 -23.77
CA SER A 758 16.80 -22.60 -24.40
C SER A 758 16.34 -23.95 -23.81
N HIS A 759 15.13 -24.41 -24.17
CA HIS A 759 14.65 -25.78 -23.86
C HIS A 759 15.02 -26.83 -24.92
N ASP A 760 15.29 -26.43 -26.17
CA ASP A 760 15.40 -27.33 -27.34
C ASP A 760 16.49 -28.41 -27.24
N GLY A 761 17.56 -28.18 -26.46
CA GLY A 761 18.56 -29.20 -26.14
C GLY A 761 18.28 -29.99 -24.86
N LEU A 762 17.49 -29.45 -23.92
CA LEU A 762 17.27 -30.02 -22.59
C LEU A 762 16.02 -30.90 -22.50
N TRP A 763 15.02 -30.70 -23.36
CA TRP A 763 13.78 -31.50 -23.35
C TRP A 763 14.05 -32.96 -23.71
N MET A 764 14.92 -33.23 -24.69
CA MET A 764 15.33 -34.59 -25.11
C MET A 764 15.86 -35.44 -23.94
N ILE A 765 16.57 -34.80 -23.00
CA ILE A 765 17.19 -35.46 -21.83
C ILE A 765 16.14 -35.79 -20.75
N LYS A 766 14.97 -35.14 -20.77
CA LYS A 766 13.87 -35.30 -19.80
C LYS A 766 12.63 -35.97 -20.40
N ALA A 767 12.65 -36.29 -21.68
CA ALA A 767 11.55 -36.93 -22.38
C ALA A 767 11.41 -38.39 -21.95
N SER A 768 10.17 -38.85 -21.76
CA SER A 768 9.85 -40.19 -21.29
C SER A 768 8.57 -40.67 -21.98
N ALA A 769 8.46 -41.98 -22.23
CA ALA A 769 7.32 -42.53 -22.95
C ALA A 769 6.00 -42.31 -22.19
N LEU A 770 4.95 -41.93 -22.94
CA LEU A 770 3.56 -42.15 -22.56
C LEU A 770 3.28 -43.66 -22.61
N ASN A 771 2.38 -44.15 -21.76
CA ASN A 771 1.74 -45.44 -22.00
C ASN A 771 0.57 -45.26 -22.99
N ASP A 772 0.07 -46.34 -23.60
CA ASP A 772 -0.99 -46.26 -24.63
C ASP A 772 -2.23 -45.50 -24.15
N SER A 773 -2.67 -45.71 -22.89
CA SER A 773 -3.81 -44.97 -22.33
C SER A 773 -3.55 -43.47 -22.20
N GLU A 774 -2.36 -43.05 -21.75
CA GLU A 774 -1.97 -41.63 -21.73
C GLU A 774 -1.86 -41.05 -23.14
N TYR A 775 -1.34 -41.83 -24.10
CA TYR A 775 -1.20 -41.44 -25.50
C TYR A 775 -2.55 -41.24 -26.18
N ASP A 776 -3.46 -42.23 -26.09
CA ASP A 776 -4.76 -42.19 -26.75
C ASP A 776 -5.69 -41.13 -26.13
N THR A 777 -5.54 -40.87 -24.82
CA THR A 777 -6.23 -39.73 -24.16
C THR A 777 -5.72 -38.39 -24.70
N LEU A 778 -4.40 -38.22 -24.85
CA LEU A 778 -3.81 -37.01 -25.43
C LEU A 778 -4.19 -36.83 -26.91
N LEU A 779 -4.22 -37.91 -27.68
CA LEU A 779 -4.65 -37.89 -29.08
C LEU A 779 -6.13 -37.48 -29.19
N SER A 780 -6.99 -38.06 -28.35
CA SER A 780 -8.42 -37.71 -28.27
C SER A 780 -8.62 -36.23 -27.92
N TYR A 781 -7.85 -35.69 -26.98
CA TYR A 781 -7.87 -34.25 -26.65
C TYR A 781 -7.46 -33.38 -27.84
N LEU A 782 -6.42 -33.77 -28.58
CA LEU A 782 -5.98 -33.05 -29.79
C LEU A 782 -7.07 -33.07 -30.88
N HIS A 783 -7.73 -34.21 -31.10
CA HIS A 783 -8.87 -34.30 -32.04
C HIS A 783 -10.04 -33.41 -31.63
N GLN A 784 -10.45 -33.47 -30.36
CA GLN A 784 -11.55 -32.65 -29.82
C GLN A 784 -11.23 -31.14 -29.86
N THR A 785 -9.96 -30.76 -29.75
CA THR A 785 -9.50 -29.36 -29.92
C THR A 785 -9.18 -28.98 -31.38
N GLY A 786 -9.59 -29.80 -32.35
CA GLY A 786 -9.50 -29.49 -33.79
C GLY A 786 -8.11 -29.68 -34.40
N ARG A 787 -7.19 -30.39 -33.74
CA ARG A 787 -5.81 -30.62 -34.19
C ARG A 787 -5.68 -32.04 -34.76
N PRO A 788 -5.56 -32.22 -36.09
CA PRO A 788 -5.70 -33.52 -36.76
C PRO A 788 -4.41 -34.38 -36.71
N TYR A 789 -3.90 -34.63 -35.51
CA TYR A 789 -2.74 -35.50 -35.29
C TYR A 789 -3.10 -36.99 -35.52
N ARG A 790 -2.17 -37.79 -36.04
CA ARG A 790 -2.31 -39.25 -36.21
C ARG A 790 -1.62 -40.01 -35.07
N ARG A 791 -2.14 -41.21 -34.76
CA ARG A 791 -1.47 -42.20 -33.90
C ARG A 791 -0.24 -42.76 -34.63
N TRP A 792 0.86 -42.92 -33.90
CA TRP A 792 2.21 -43.18 -34.43
C TRP A 792 2.38 -44.52 -35.18
N ASP A 793 1.49 -45.48 -34.93
CA ASP A 793 1.48 -46.83 -35.51
C ASP A 793 0.53 -46.98 -36.70
N SER A 794 -0.29 -45.95 -36.98
CA SER A 794 -1.35 -45.97 -37.99
C SER A 794 -0.81 -45.73 -39.40
N LEU A 795 0.09 -46.64 -39.80
CA LEU A 795 0.85 -46.68 -41.02
C LEU A 795 0.03 -47.27 -42.19
N PRO A 796 0.28 -46.84 -43.45
CA PRO A 796 1.17 -45.76 -43.84
C PRO A 796 0.59 -44.37 -43.48
N HIS A 797 1.48 -43.42 -43.22
CA HIS A 797 1.12 -42.01 -43.06
C HIS A 797 1.24 -41.29 -44.41
N PRO A 798 0.19 -40.62 -44.91
CA PRO A 798 0.29 -39.74 -46.08
C PRO A 798 1.26 -38.58 -45.86
N ASP A 799 1.88 -38.10 -46.93
CA ASP A 799 2.80 -36.96 -46.89
C ASP A 799 2.18 -35.73 -46.22
N GLY A 800 2.96 -35.05 -45.37
CA GLY A 800 2.48 -33.90 -44.58
C GLY A 800 1.64 -34.25 -43.35
N SER A 801 1.40 -35.53 -43.04
CA SER A 801 0.67 -35.93 -41.82
C SER A 801 1.36 -35.44 -40.54
N LEU A 802 0.61 -34.74 -39.68
CA LEU A 802 1.02 -34.49 -38.29
C LEU A 802 0.91 -35.79 -37.49
N VAL A 803 2.05 -36.31 -37.00
CA VAL A 803 2.10 -37.53 -36.18
C VAL A 803 2.45 -37.15 -34.75
N LEU A 804 1.66 -37.61 -33.78
CA LEU A 804 1.93 -37.33 -32.37
C LEU A 804 3.14 -38.15 -31.88
N ARG A 805 4.00 -37.54 -31.06
CA ARG A 805 5.20 -38.20 -30.51
C ARG A 805 4.83 -39.03 -29.27
N THR A 806 5.44 -40.20 -29.13
CA THR A 806 5.24 -41.10 -27.99
C THR A 806 5.92 -40.66 -26.69
N THR A 807 6.77 -39.63 -26.73
CA THR A 807 7.58 -39.17 -25.60
C THR A 807 7.28 -37.73 -25.19
N VAL A 808 7.09 -37.49 -23.89
CA VAL A 808 6.87 -36.16 -23.31
C VAL A 808 7.86 -35.89 -22.17
N ALA A 809 8.27 -34.63 -22.00
CA ALA A 809 8.91 -34.20 -20.76
C ALA A 809 7.86 -34.09 -19.65
N ARG A 810 8.20 -34.50 -18.42
CA ARG A 810 7.28 -34.52 -17.28
C ARG A 810 7.75 -33.54 -16.17
N PRO A 811 7.58 -32.22 -16.33
CA PRO A 811 7.93 -31.24 -15.29
C PRO A 811 7.08 -31.42 -14.02
N ARG A 812 7.66 -31.11 -12.85
CA ARG A 812 6.96 -31.17 -11.55
C ARG A 812 6.11 -29.93 -11.25
N GLN A 813 6.43 -28.81 -11.90
CA GLN A 813 5.79 -27.51 -11.77
C GLN A 813 6.01 -26.68 -13.04
N ILE A 814 5.15 -25.70 -13.26
CA ILE A 814 5.23 -24.67 -14.32
C ILE A 814 4.93 -23.31 -13.71
N VAL A 815 5.40 -22.23 -14.35
CA VAL A 815 4.97 -20.86 -14.03
C VAL A 815 4.05 -20.39 -15.15
N TRP A 816 2.86 -19.91 -14.79
CA TRP A 816 1.88 -19.36 -15.71
C TRP A 816 1.22 -18.15 -15.06
N ASN A 817 1.10 -17.03 -15.77
CA ASN A 817 0.51 -15.78 -15.27
C ASN A 817 1.11 -15.31 -13.92
N ASN A 818 2.44 -15.42 -13.78
CA ASN A 818 3.22 -15.17 -12.56
C ASN A 818 2.90 -16.06 -11.34
N HIS A 819 2.09 -17.11 -11.50
CA HIS A 819 1.80 -18.09 -10.45
C HIS A 819 2.45 -19.45 -10.75
N THR A 820 2.97 -20.11 -9.72
CA THR A 820 3.54 -21.46 -9.83
C THR A 820 2.46 -22.51 -9.63
N PHE A 821 2.18 -23.30 -10.67
CA PHE A 821 1.30 -24.47 -10.61
C PHE A 821 2.15 -25.74 -10.55
N SER A 822 1.75 -26.76 -9.78
CA SER A 822 2.56 -27.98 -9.59
C SER A 822 1.72 -29.25 -9.45
N CYS A 823 2.31 -30.40 -9.73
CA CYS A 823 1.70 -31.69 -9.43
C CYS A 823 1.42 -31.83 -7.91
N GLN A 824 0.33 -32.52 -7.54
CA GLN A 824 -0.11 -32.71 -6.15
C GLN A 824 0.96 -33.34 -5.24
N LYS A 825 1.78 -34.23 -5.80
CA LYS A 825 2.93 -34.87 -5.13
C LYS A 825 4.10 -33.91 -4.87
N SER A 826 4.11 -32.72 -5.50
CA SER A 826 5.10 -31.66 -5.30
C SER A 826 4.63 -30.67 -4.24
N HIS A 827 3.40 -30.14 -4.38
CA HIS A 827 2.80 -29.22 -3.42
C HIS A 827 1.26 -29.19 -3.55
N LYS A 828 0.55 -29.46 -2.44
CA LYS A 828 -0.92 -29.61 -2.42
C LYS A 828 -1.66 -28.35 -2.90
N GLY A 829 -1.35 -27.17 -2.36
CA GLY A 829 -1.99 -25.89 -2.72
C GLY A 829 -1.85 -25.56 -4.20
N ASN A 830 -0.61 -25.44 -4.70
CA ASN A 830 -0.28 -25.22 -6.11
C ASN A 830 -0.79 -26.29 -7.10
N SER A 831 -1.40 -27.38 -6.61
CA SER A 831 -2.06 -28.39 -7.46
C SER A 831 -3.58 -28.28 -7.49
N ALA A 832 -4.19 -27.66 -6.48
CA ALA A 832 -5.64 -27.54 -6.38
C ALA A 832 -6.11 -26.37 -7.25
N ILE A 833 -6.92 -26.65 -8.27
CA ILE A 833 -7.31 -25.66 -9.28
C ILE A 833 -8.80 -25.68 -9.62
N TYR A 834 -9.31 -24.49 -9.93
CA TYR A 834 -10.58 -24.26 -10.63
C TYR A 834 -10.26 -24.03 -12.11
N PHE A 835 -10.94 -24.75 -13.01
CA PHE A 835 -10.63 -24.73 -14.44
C PHE A 835 -11.88 -24.87 -15.30
N PHE A 836 -11.77 -24.47 -16.56
CA PHE A 836 -12.74 -24.75 -17.59
C PHE A 836 -12.35 -26.07 -18.30
N ASP A 837 -13.25 -27.03 -18.33
CA ASP A 837 -13.10 -28.27 -19.07
C ASP A 837 -13.60 -28.03 -20.51
N PRO A 838 -12.73 -27.97 -21.52
CA PRO A 838 -13.14 -27.68 -22.89
C PRO A 838 -13.93 -28.82 -23.54
N THR A 839 -13.88 -30.03 -22.98
CA THR A 839 -14.55 -31.23 -23.52
C THR A 839 -16.02 -31.27 -23.11
N THR A 840 -16.32 -30.88 -21.87
CA THR A 840 -17.69 -30.78 -21.33
C THR A 840 -18.25 -29.35 -21.34
N GLN A 841 -17.45 -28.37 -21.76
CA GLN A 841 -17.73 -26.92 -21.69
C GLN A 841 -18.18 -26.44 -20.29
N SER A 842 -17.72 -27.11 -19.24
CA SER A 842 -18.15 -26.86 -17.85
C SER A 842 -17.00 -26.38 -16.96
N ARG A 843 -17.32 -25.71 -15.86
CA ARG A 843 -16.30 -25.29 -14.87
C ARG A 843 -16.18 -26.33 -13.76
N ARG A 844 -14.98 -26.85 -13.54
CA ARG A 844 -14.70 -28.00 -12.67
C ARG A 844 -13.58 -27.70 -11.69
N THR A 845 -13.44 -28.55 -10.67
CA THR A 845 -12.35 -28.49 -9.67
C THR A 845 -11.60 -29.81 -9.63
N GLY A 846 -10.31 -29.75 -9.32
CA GLY A 846 -9.47 -30.95 -9.22
C GLY A 846 -8.05 -30.66 -8.77
N PHE A 847 -7.24 -31.71 -8.73
CA PHE A 847 -5.81 -31.65 -8.45
C PHE A 847 -4.99 -31.94 -9.71
N ILE A 848 -3.97 -31.12 -10.00
CA ILE A 848 -2.98 -31.42 -11.04
C ILE A 848 -2.21 -32.68 -10.64
N GLU A 849 -2.34 -33.77 -11.40
CA GLU A 849 -1.58 -35.01 -11.14
C GLU A 849 -0.25 -35.01 -11.88
N LYS A 850 -0.27 -34.62 -13.17
CA LYS A 850 0.88 -34.61 -14.08
C LYS A 850 0.87 -33.34 -14.91
N ILE A 851 2.04 -32.90 -15.33
CA ILE A 851 2.21 -31.86 -16.34
C ILE A 851 3.11 -32.46 -17.43
N TRP A 852 2.78 -32.19 -18.69
CA TRP A 852 3.49 -32.69 -19.87
C TRP A 852 3.95 -31.54 -20.75
N GLU A 853 5.21 -31.57 -21.17
CA GLU A 853 5.83 -30.65 -22.13
C GLU A 853 6.22 -31.44 -23.39
N LEU A 854 5.75 -31.00 -24.57
CA LEU A 854 6.16 -31.58 -25.85
C LEU A 854 6.07 -30.56 -27.01
N PRO A 855 6.97 -30.63 -28.01
CA PRO A 855 6.89 -29.80 -29.20
C PRO A 855 5.78 -30.29 -30.15
N LEU A 856 4.83 -29.40 -30.46
CA LEU A 856 3.75 -29.57 -31.43
C LEU A 856 3.70 -28.34 -32.33
N ASP A 857 3.59 -28.51 -33.65
CA ASP A 857 3.52 -27.40 -34.62
C ASP A 857 4.70 -26.40 -34.49
N ASN A 858 5.90 -26.93 -34.20
CA ASN A 858 7.14 -26.18 -33.90
C ASN A 858 7.06 -25.25 -32.66
N ILE A 859 6.07 -25.45 -31.78
CA ILE A 859 5.89 -24.71 -30.52
C ILE A 859 5.95 -25.70 -29.35
N LEU A 860 6.68 -25.37 -28.28
CA LEU A 860 6.62 -26.15 -27.04
C LEU A 860 5.25 -25.95 -26.37
N ARG A 861 4.42 -26.99 -26.36
CA ARG A 861 3.09 -26.98 -25.71
C ARG A 861 3.18 -27.61 -24.32
N ILE A 862 2.40 -27.04 -23.41
CA ILE A 862 2.21 -27.54 -22.04
C ILE A 862 0.79 -28.09 -21.92
N PHE A 863 0.66 -29.34 -21.48
CA PHE A 863 -0.60 -29.94 -21.11
C PHE A 863 -0.60 -30.26 -19.61
N VAL A 864 -1.74 -30.07 -18.96
CA VAL A 864 -1.94 -30.27 -17.54
C VAL A 864 -2.98 -31.37 -17.37
N VAL A 865 -2.58 -32.47 -16.72
CA VAL A 865 -3.47 -33.61 -16.46
C VAL A 865 -4.04 -33.45 -15.06
N VAL A 866 -5.35 -33.20 -15.00
CA VAL A 866 -6.08 -32.90 -13.78
C VAL A 866 -6.91 -34.10 -13.39
N ARG A 867 -6.78 -34.56 -12.14
CA ARG A 867 -7.71 -35.51 -11.55
C ARG A 867 -8.87 -34.74 -10.95
N ALA A 868 -10.07 -34.96 -11.47
CA ALA A 868 -11.27 -34.25 -11.03
C ALA A 868 -11.60 -34.56 -9.56
N HIS A 869 -12.14 -33.60 -8.80
CA HIS A 869 -12.74 -33.93 -7.51
C HIS A 869 -14.06 -34.71 -7.72
N GLN A 870 -14.35 -35.66 -6.82
CA GLN A 870 -15.60 -36.42 -6.86
C GLN A 870 -16.70 -35.68 -6.08
N ILE A 871 -17.82 -35.43 -6.75
CA ILE A 871 -18.99 -34.73 -6.20
C ILE A 871 -19.79 -35.69 -5.29
N LEU A 872 -20.34 -35.16 -4.19
CA LEU A 872 -21.24 -35.88 -3.29
C LEU A 872 -22.66 -36.00 -3.91
N PRO A 873 -23.42 -37.08 -3.61
CA PRO A 873 -24.84 -37.14 -3.93
C PRO A 873 -25.60 -35.91 -3.38
N PRO A 874 -26.57 -35.32 -4.11
CA PRO A 874 -27.20 -34.05 -3.71
C PRO A 874 -27.85 -34.06 -2.32
N ASP A 875 -28.40 -35.20 -1.90
CA ASP A 875 -28.98 -35.44 -0.58
C ASP A 875 -27.93 -35.45 0.55
N ILE A 876 -26.70 -35.86 0.24
CA ILE A 876 -25.56 -35.83 1.17
C ILE A 876 -24.89 -34.44 1.15
N GLU A 877 -24.80 -33.80 -0.02
CA GLU A 877 -24.25 -32.45 -0.16
C GLU A 877 -25.12 -31.40 0.54
N ALA A 878 -26.45 -31.54 0.47
CA ALA A 878 -27.41 -30.67 1.14
C ALA A 878 -27.34 -30.70 2.68
N LYS A 879 -26.62 -31.66 3.28
CA LYS A 879 -26.30 -31.65 4.72
C LYS A 879 -25.28 -30.58 5.11
N ALA A 880 -24.63 -29.92 4.16
CA ALA A 880 -23.65 -28.88 4.39
C ALA A 880 -24.19 -27.48 4.00
N PRO A 881 -23.71 -26.40 4.64
CA PRO A 881 -24.24 -25.05 4.43
C PRO A 881 -24.07 -24.53 2.99
N PHE A 882 -23.10 -25.04 2.24
CA PHE A 882 -22.54 -24.38 1.05
C PHE A 882 -23.50 -24.23 -0.14
N LEU A 883 -24.48 -25.11 -0.29
CA LEU A 883 -25.51 -24.98 -1.34
C LEU A 883 -26.47 -23.80 -1.07
N HIS A 884 -26.82 -23.57 0.20
CA HIS A 884 -27.68 -22.48 0.62
C HIS A 884 -26.91 -21.14 0.60
N TYR A 885 -25.73 -21.11 1.24
CA TYR A 885 -24.90 -19.91 1.36
C TYR A 885 -23.89 -19.78 0.20
N SER A 886 -24.38 -19.90 -1.04
CA SER A 886 -23.59 -19.93 -2.28
C SER A 886 -22.60 -18.77 -2.47
N GLY A 887 -22.83 -17.63 -1.81
CA GLY A 887 -21.93 -16.47 -1.78
C GLY A 887 -20.56 -16.72 -1.14
N PHE A 888 -20.40 -17.83 -0.38
CA PHE A 888 -19.10 -18.33 0.08
C PHE A 888 -18.20 -18.86 -1.04
N GLN A 889 -18.71 -19.07 -2.26
CA GLN A 889 -17.95 -19.65 -3.39
C GLN A 889 -17.16 -20.91 -2.99
N THR A 890 -17.84 -21.78 -2.24
CA THR A 890 -17.29 -22.96 -1.56
C THR A 890 -18.20 -24.15 -1.85
N ARG A 891 -17.65 -25.37 -1.86
CA ARG A 891 -18.39 -26.63 -2.04
C ARG A 891 -17.78 -27.75 -1.21
N ILE A 892 -18.59 -28.71 -0.79
CA ILE A 892 -18.14 -29.94 -0.14
C ILE A 892 -18.16 -31.12 -1.13
N LEU A 893 -17.13 -31.95 -1.07
CA LEU A 893 -16.82 -33.02 -2.02
C LEU A 893 -16.30 -34.24 -1.26
N TYR A 894 -16.13 -35.39 -1.91
CA TYR A 894 -15.41 -36.51 -1.29
C TYR A 894 -13.92 -36.15 -1.08
N SER A 895 -13.31 -36.67 0.00
CA SER A 895 -11.87 -36.48 0.25
C SER A 895 -10.99 -37.18 -0.80
N GLN A 896 -11.44 -38.32 -1.33
CA GLN A 896 -10.76 -38.97 -2.45
C GLN A 896 -11.22 -38.33 -3.77
N PRO A 897 -10.29 -37.93 -4.66
CA PRO A 897 -10.63 -37.44 -5.99
C PRO A 897 -11.06 -38.59 -6.91
N SER A 898 -11.72 -38.23 -8.02
CA SER A 898 -12.25 -39.17 -9.01
C SER A 898 -11.17 -40.05 -9.66
N ASN A 899 -11.57 -41.18 -10.23
CA ASN A 899 -10.74 -41.95 -11.15
C ASN A 899 -10.55 -41.25 -12.52
N GLU A 900 -11.40 -40.28 -12.81
CA GLU A 900 -11.39 -39.46 -14.03
C GLU A 900 -10.14 -38.55 -14.14
N LEU A 901 -9.46 -38.64 -15.28
CA LEU A 901 -8.36 -37.77 -15.68
C LEU A 901 -8.78 -36.90 -16.86
N ILE A 902 -8.59 -35.59 -16.73
CA ILE A 902 -8.95 -34.58 -17.73
C ILE A 902 -7.66 -33.92 -18.20
N ILE A 903 -7.47 -33.81 -19.51
CA ILE A 903 -6.37 -33.04 -20.10
C ILE A 903 -6.86 -31.61 -20.36
N ILE A 904 -6.08 -30.63 -19.91
CA ILE A 904 -6.27 -29.22 -20.26
C ILE A 904 -4.93 -28.58 -20.68
N GLU A 905 -4.98 -27.31 -21.07
CA GLU A 905 -3.81 -26.46 -21.30
C GLU A 905 -3.82 -25.31 -20.27
N PRO A 906 -2.70 -24.65 -19.93
CA PRO A 906 -2.65 -23.61 -18.90
C PRO A 906 -3.67 -22.47 -19.07
N ILE A 907 -4.05 -22.13 -20.30
CA ILE A 907 -5.09 -21.13 -20.63
C ILE A 907 -6.50 -21.50 -20.11
N HIS A 908 -6.75 -22.78 -19.85
CA HIS A 908 -8.01 -23.28 -19.32
C HIS A 908 -8.09 -23.24 -17.77
N ILE A 909 -6.98 -22.95 -17.09
CA ILE A 909 -6.95 -22.80 -15.62
C ILE A 909 -7.49 -21.42 -15.27
N ILE A 910 -8.53 -21.36 -14.44
CA ILE A 910 -9.15 -20.11 -13.98
C ILE A 910 -8.37 -19.57 -12.78
N THR A 911 -8.16 -20.40 -11.76
CA THR A 911 -7.46 -20.00 -10.53
C THR A 911 -7.00 -21.21 -9.70
N HIS A 912 -6.26 -20.95 -8.63
CA HIS A 912 -6.00 -21.91 -7.55
C HIS A 912 -7.22 -22.06 -6.63
N LEU A 913 -7.28 -23.15 -5.86
CA LEU A 913 -8.24 -23.35 -4.77
C LEU A 913 -7.57 -23.21 -3.40
N THR A 914 -8.34 -22.82 -2.40
CA THR A 914 -8.04 -23.23 -1.01
C THR A 914 -8.87 -24.47 -0.67
N THR A 915 -8.28 -25.40 0.08
CA THR A 915 -8.94 -26.68 0.36
C THR A 915 -8.70 -27.13 1.81
N LEU A 916 -9.71 -27.70 2.45
CA LEU A 916 -9.65 -28.26 3.81
C LEU A 916 -10.22 -29.68 3.82
N GLU A 917 -9.43 -30.65 4.28
CA GLU A 917 -9.91 -32.02 4.50
C GLU A 917 -10.63 -32.12 5.84
N ARG A 918 -11.72 -32.89 5.84
CA ARG A 918 -12.67 -32.99 6.95
C ARG A 918 -12.89 -34.45 7.33
N PRO A 919 -12.79 -34.82 8.63
CA PRO A 919 -13.01 -36.18 9.07
C PRO A 919 -14.47 -36.60 8.92
N THR A 920 -14.68 -37.92 8.82
CA THR A 920 -15.99 -38.57 8.92
C THR A 920 -16.80 -38.02 10.10
N GLY A 921 -18.08 -37.72 9.89
CA GLY A 921 -18.98 -37.14 10.88
C GLY A 921 -19.14 -35.63 10.77
N THR A 922 -18.21 -34.91 10.12
CA THR A 922 -18.41 -33.46 9.83
C THR A 922 -19.71 -33.28 9.04
N TYR A 923 -20.56 -32.33 9.45
CA TYR A 923 -21.91 -32.10 8.90
C TYR A 923 -22.83 -33.34 8.85
N GLY A 924 -22.61 -34.36 9.68
CA GLY A 924 -23.40 -35.60 9.64
C GLY A 924 -23.18 -36.42 8.35
N ILE A 925 -22.01 -36.28 7.72
CA ILE A 925 -21.60 -37.02 6.52
C ILE A 925 -20.71 -38.19 6.93
N ASN A 926 -21.15 -39.42 6.63
CA ASN A 926 -20.52 -40.67 7.09
C ASN A 926 -19.28 -41.09 6.27
N CYS A 927 -18.53 -40.13 5.71
CA CYS A 927 -17.25 -40.37 5.03
C CYS A 927 -16.32 -39.14 5.12
N PRO A 928 -15.00 -39.31 4.88
CA PRO A 928 -14.07 -38.18 4.82
C PRO A 928 -14.37 -37.28 3.62
N THR A 929 -14.41 -35.97 3.85
CA THR A 929 -14.81 -34.97 2.84
C THR A 929 -13.71 -33.94 2.59
N LEU A 930 -13.81 -33.24 1.46
CA LEU A 930 -12.96 -32.10 1.08
C LEU A 930 -13.86 -30.88 0.89
N VAL A 931 -13.61 -29.83 1.67
CA VAL A 931 -14.21 -28.51 1.43
C VAL A 931 -13.24 -27.74 0.52
N VAL A 932 -13.74 -27.18 -0.59
CA VAL A 932 -12.96 -26.40 -1.54
C VAL A 932 -13.58 -25.02 -1.76
N CYS A 933 -12.76 -23.97 -1.79
CA CYS A 933 -13.18 -22.61 -2.10
C CYS A 933 -12.42 -22.08 -3.34
N TRP A 934 -13.16 -21.48 -4.26
CA TRP A 934 -12.63 -20.89 -5.50
C TRP A 934 -12.64 -19.35 -5.51
N ALA A 935 -12.90 -18.69 -4.38
CA ALA A 935 -12.89 -17.23 -4.25
C ALA A 935 -11.50 -16.56 -4.44
N LEU A 936 -10.48 -17.35 -4.78
CA LEU A 936 -9.24 -16.85 -5.40
C LEU A 936 -9.49 -16.35 -6.84
N ASP A 937 -10.59 -16.75 -7.49
CA ASP A 937 -11.11 -16.12 -8.71
C ASP A 937 -11.78 -14.78 -8.36
N ARG A 938 -10.96 -13.73 -8.33
CA ARG A 938 -11.44 -12.35 -8.21
C ARG A 938 -11.79 -11.75 -9.57
N GLY A 939 -11.78 -12.52 -10.66
CA GLY A 939 -12.03 -12.06 -12.04
C GLY A 939 -10.88 -11.25 -12.64
N GLN A 940 -9.64 -11.41 -12.14
CA GLN A 940 -8.49 -10.70 -12.68
C GLN A 940 -8.08 -11.28 -14.03
N GLN A 941 -8.23 -10.49 -15.11
CA GLN A 941 -7.58 -10.81 -16.38
C GLN A 941 -6.06 -10.66 -16.22
N HIS A 942 -5.34 -11.66 -16.72
CA HIS A 942 -3.89 -11.83 -16.60
C HIS A 942 -3.20 -11.60 -17.95
#